data_AF-A0A9P5AX15-F1
#
_entry.id   AF-A0A9P5AX15-F1
#
_cell.length_a   1.000
_cell.length_b   1.000
_cell.length_c   1.000
_cell.angle_alpha   90.00
_cell.angle_beta   90.00
_cell.angle_gamma   90.00
#
_symmetry.space_group_name_H-M   'P 1'
#
loop_
_entity.id
_entity.type
_entity.pdbx_description
1 polymer ?
#
loop_
_entity_poly.entity_id
_entity_poly.type
_entity_poly.pdbx_seq_one_letter_code
_entity_poly.pdbx_strand_id
1 'polypeptide(L)'
;MSSRSVTITKRGTAPFSMRQSSSQCMQEKQATHQSAVAYKAEPETSNRMKKLAYHFVTLCLFTKSDMPTSTGINTTFAIAGILAGPGTISNADIEWSQMGKGILVALYFTWHLTLCFNLGNQRQPQSVIEDGVNKPWRPIPAGRISPELAHKWQLVAIASLLTLCYTTLGAWQETAFYLFCTWLYNERAWGDKSWWQRALMNACGITTNRVATLRVAVTAIQANSEDFEFTNKGLGWFLICASLVFTTIQVQDLRDQEGDKMIDRQTFPLILGDAPTRWITAGAVMVWSLLCPLYWGLGVVGCAVPIATGAIVAAHMLIYRTRERDQTSFRLVAAWKRKKSGPKGPRKRTKEAILQAQRSAKHTRGDISNSNGPQSAAETPQSPPKNASPRITDSGSSQSPQGAWDIVVAQRDARIPLSSFSYYLNIYNDCLYVVWPVVDHEALLARLHDSNNKIAYALAASICSATRAQLQLSTDGAGPSTFEMACEAEHSRLLLDYPKHLIVDGLLTCFFLHVFYSNTGRITKSTLLLREAIAYAHILGLHQDLFYTELDHSATQYYLRIAWILFITDRAHSLQHDLPPTFKLSPTLPELQPHEDAGLGSAFCSLCRLFQAFDDACPPDIRSKQVGFLGAISSQLRARHPLPLCENEIQRADIVVTDSWLRVVLWKAAIPYVDANTDPNDQILSVSFPTSVARDLLAKLTTLSSCALETHGPGMMSKLFEVANSVADVIICAPDLADVDSAHVGPRDILCALSSLIASLRTTGNPALLTLLREKMMACALDQAGPRRVLQITDVPDDDLQAEDINLVD
;
A
#
# COMPACT_ATOMS: atom_id res chain seq x y z
N MET A 1 -14.52 67.82 40.33
CA MET A 1 -15.75 68.40 39.73
C MET A 1 -16.61 67.26 39.21
N SER A 2 -17.91 67.27 39.49
CA SER A 2 -18.99 66.38 38.96
C SER A 2 -18.82 64.84 39.02
N SER A 3 -19.79 63.98 39.35
CA SER A 3 -20.82 63.94 40.40
C SER A 3 -21.87 62.86 40.03
N ARG A 4 -21.84 61.69 40.70
CA ARG A 4 -22.99 60.79 40.95
C ARG A 4 -23.70 60.13 39.72
N SER A 5 -24.54 59.09 39.85
CA SER A 5 -24.70 57.99 40.84
C SER A 5 -25.84 57.05 40.43
N VAL A 6 -25.56 55.74 40.25
CA VAL A 6 -26.31 54.55 40.77
C VAL A 6 -27.84 54.35 40.52
N THR A 7 -28.24 53.06 40.47
CA THR A 7 -29.58 52.45 40.68
C THR A 7 -30.63 52.59 39.56
N ILE A 8 -31.09 51.54 38.86
CA ILE A 8 -31.73 50.25 39.27
C ILE A 8 -33.07 50.43 40.00
N THR A 9 -34.17 50.00 39.36
CA THR A 9 -35.26 49.23 40.02
C THR A 9 -36.07 48.39 39.02
N LYS A 10 -36.73 47.33 39.53
CA LYS A 10 -37.42 46.24 38.81
C LYS A 10 -38.96 46.38 38.90
N ARG A 11 -39.69 45.52 38.14
CA ARG A 11 -41.16 45.28 38.11
C ARG A 11 -41.98 46.35 37.37
N GLY A 12 -42.97 46.06 36.52
CA GLY A 12 -43.44 44.77 35.95
C GLY A 12 -44.75 44.24 36.54
N THR A 13 -45.84 44.35 35.76
CA THR A 13 -47.08 43.53 35.80
C THR A 13 -47.90 43.74 34.51
N ALA A 14 -48.64 42.72 34.07
CA ALA A 14 -49.42 42.63 32.81
C ALA A 14 -50.95 42.86 33.11
N PRO A 15 -52.00 42.40 32.36
CA PRO A 15 -52.08 41.60 31.10
C PRO A 15 -53.30 41.84 30.11
N PHE A 16 -53.37 41.01 29.03
CA PHE A 16 -54.55 40.58 28.22
C PHE A 16 -55.31 41.61 27.31
N SER A 17 -55.94 41.29 26.16
CA SER A 17 -56.18 40.00 25.44
C SER A 17 -56.39 40.10 23.90
N MET A 18 -55.65 39.27 23.14
CA MET A 18 -56.05 38.37 22.03
C MET A 18 -57.31 38.61 21.13
N ARG A 19 -57.10 38.79 19.81
CA ARG A 19 -57.65 37.97 18.66
C ARG A 19 -57.57 38.71 17.30
N GLN A 20 -56.57 38.40 16.44
CA GLN A 20 -56.69 38.56 14.96
C GLN A 20 -55.54 37.97 14.09
N SER A 21 -54.40 37.55 14.65
CA SER A 21 -53.15 37.31 13.88
C SER A 21 -52.93 35.89 13.33
N SER A 22 -53.86 34.94 13.49
CA SER A 22 -53.64 33.53 13.11
C SER A 22 -53.81 33.21 11.62
N SER A 23 -54.48 34.07 10.84
CA SER A 23 -54.83 33.76 9.44
C SER A 23 -53.73 34.13 8.44
N GLN A 24 -53.04 35.27 8.62
CA GLN A 24 -52.02 35.75 7.68
C GLN A 24 -50.71 34.94 7.75
N CYS A 25 -50.31 34.48 8.95
CA CYS A 25 -49.07 33.72 9.16
C CYS A 25 -49.05 32.35 8.43
N MET A 26 -50.21 31.80 8.09
CA MET A 26 -50.30 30.52 7.34
C MET A 26 -50.03 30.69 5.84
N GLN A 27 -50.46 31.79 5.21
CA GLN A 27 -50.26 32.02 3.77
C GLN A 27 -48.83 32.46 3.44
N GLU A 28 -48.22 33.33 4.25
CA GLU A 28 -46.81 33.72 4.04
C GLU A 28 -45.86 32.53 4.16
N LYS A 29 -46.09 31.63 5.15
CA LYS A 29 -45.26 30.44 5.32
C LYS A 29 -45.32 29.46 4.13
N GLN A 30 -46.47 29.32 3.46
CA GLN A 30 -46.57 28.48 2.25
C GLN A 30 -45.87 29.11 1.04
N ALA A 31 -45.96 30.43 0.85
CA ALA A 31 -45.28 31.12 -0.25
C ALA A 31 -43.74 31.09 -0.11
N THR A 32 -43.21 31.27 1.11
CA THR A 32 -41.76 31.13 1.36
C THR A 32 -41.27 29.69 1.22
N HIS A 33 -42.08 28.68 1.59
CA HIS A 33 -41.68 27.28 1.42
C HIS A 33 -41.57 26.86 -0.05
N GLN A 34 -42.47 27.33 -0.92
CA GLN A 34 -42.40 27.04 -2.36
C GLN A 34 -41.21 27.76 -3.04
N SER A 35 -40.90 28.98 -2.63
CA SER A 35 -39.77 29.74 -3.19
C SER A 35 -38.40 29.21 -2.73
N ALA A 36 -38.28 28.75 -1.48
CA ALA A 36 -37.04 28.20 -0.93
C ALA A 36 -36.68 26.81 -1.50
N VAL A 37 -37.69 25.99 -1.83
CA VAL A 37 -37.47 24.67 -2.46
C VAL A 37 -36.94 24.80 -3.91
N ALA A 38 -37.27 25.89 -4.60
CA ALA A 38 -36.85 26.13 -5.98
C ALA A 38 -35.34 26.43 -6.15
N TYR A 39 -34.63 26.86 -5.10
CA TYR A 39 -33.23 27.30 -5.21
C TYR A 39 -32.18 26.28 -4.74
N LYS A 40 -32.59 25.06 -4.33
CA LYS A 40 -31.64 24.02 -3.90
C LYS A 40 -31.92 22.61 -4.44
N ALA A 41 -32.72 22.52 -5.49
CA ALA A 41 -32.83 21.32 -6.31
C ALA A 41 -32.01 21.50 -7.61
N GLU A 42 -30.71 21.15 -7.59
CA GLU A 42 -30.13 20.62 -8.83
C GLU A 42 -30.97 19.38 -9.17
N PRO A 43 -31.58 19.30 -10.37
CA PRO A 43 -32.48 18.20 -10.67
C PRO A 43 -31.71 16.88 -10.55
N GLU A 44 -32.32 15.83 -9.98
CA GLU A 44 -31.61 14.56 -9.73
C GLU A 44 -30.93 14.01 -10.99
N THR A 45 -31.50 14.28 -12.15
CA THR A 45 -30.93 13.98 -13.47
C THR A 45 -29.58 14.65 -13.70
N SER A 46 -29.36 15.91 -13.28
CA SER A 46 -28.06 16.59 -13.31
C SER A 46 -27.03 15.86 -12.44
N ASN A 47 -27.39 15.49 -11.21
CA ASN A 47 -26.50 14.78 -10.30
C ASN A 47 -26.17 13.35 -10.83
N ARG A 48 -27.18 12.63 -11.37
CA ARG A 48 -26.97 11.34 -12.06
C ARG A 48 -26.09 11.48 -13.30
N MET A 49 -26.29 12.50 -14.14
CA MET A 49 -25.45 12.76 -15.32
C MET A 49 -24.00 13.10 -14.93
N LYS A 50 -23.78 13.91 -13.89
CA LYS A 50 -22.44 14.20 -13.35
C LYS A 50 -21.74 12.91 -12.88
N LYS A 51 -22.44 12.03 -12.15
CA LYS A 51 -21.91 10.72 -11.73
C LYS A 51 -21.62 9.80 -12.93
N LEU A 52 -22.53 9.72 -13.92
CA LEU A 52 -22.33 8.92 -15.12
C LEU A 52 -21.12 9.41 -15.93
N ALA A 53 -21.00 10.72 -16.13
CA ALA A 53 -19.86 11.35 -16.79
C ALA A 53 -18.54 11.10 -16.03
N TYR A 54 -18.56 11.16 -14.70
CA TYR A 54 -17.39 10.82 -13.87
C TYR A 54 -16.92 9.39 -14.10
N HIS A 55 -17.83 8.41 -14.07
CA HIS A 55 -17.49 7.00 -14.30
C HIS A 55 -17.06 6.73 -15.75
N PHE A 56 -17.70 7.36 -16.73
CA PHE A 56 -17.30 7.28 -18.15
C PHE A 56 -15.86 7.80 -18.35
N VAL A 57 -15.54 8.99 -17.82
CA VAL A 57 -14.17 9.54 -17.85
C VAL A 57 -13.18 8.59 -17.17
N THR A 58 -13.56 7.96 -16.06
CA THR A 58 -12.72 6.96 -15.36
C THR A 58 -12.44 5.73 -16.24
N LEU A 59 -13.43 5.20 -16.98
CA LEU A 59 -13.23 4.11 -17.96
C LEU A 59 -12.31 4.52 -19.13
N CYS A 60 -12.47 5.75 -19.64
CA CYS A 60 -11.57 6.30 -20.66
C CYS A 60 -10.13 6.46 -20.14
N LEU A 61 -9.96 6.84 -18.87
CA LEU A 61 -8.64 6.98 -18.25
C LEU A 61 -7.93 5.62 -18.08
N PHE A 62 -8.63 4.53 -17.75
CA PHE A 62 -8.03 3.18 -17.71
C PHE A 62 -7.38 2.80 -19.05
N THR A 63 -7.99 3.19 -20.18
CA THR A 63 -7.57 2.78 -21.54
C THR A 63 -6.73 3.83 -22.30
N LYS A 64 -6.60 5.05 -21.77
CA LYS A 64 -6.00 6.22 -22.43
C LYS A 64 -4.59 6.00 -22.99
N SER A 65 -3.72 5.27 -22.29
CA SER A 65 -2.36 4.98 -22.75
C SER A 65 -2.34 4.07 -23.98
N ASP A 66 -3.31 3.17 -24.07
CA ASP A 66 -3.25 1.97 -24.89
C ASP A 66 -4.21 2.03 -26.09
N MET A 67 -5.13 3.01 -26.12
CA MET A 67 -5.99 3.28 -27.29
C MET A 67 -5.22 3.36 -28.63
N PRO A 68 -4.06 4.06 -28.74
CA PRO A 68 -3.34 4.11 -30.02
C PRO A 68 -2.58 2.82 -30.35
N THR A 69 -2.16 2.06 -29.33
CA THR A 69 -1.19 0.96 -29.47
C THR A 69 -1.81 -0.44 -29.37
N SER A 70 -3.01 -0.57 -28.79
CA SER A 70 -3.85 -1.76 -28.79
C SER A 70 -5.00 -1.57 -29.79
N THR A 71 -6.05 -0.82 -29.42
CA THR A 71 -7.27 -0.59 -30.21
C THR A 71 -6.95 -0.18 -31.66
N GLY A 72 -6.20 0.91 -31.84
CA GLY A 72 -5.86 1.41 -33.19
C GLY A 72 -5.06 0.41 -34.05
N ILE A 73 -4.18 -0.38 -33.45
CA ILE A 73 -3.36 -1.37 -34.20
C ILE A 73 -4.19 -2.60 -34.55
N ASN A 74 -4.94 -3.15 -33.60
CA ASN A 74 -5.69 -4.38 -33.81
C ASN A 74 -6.88 -4.17 -34.76
N THR A 75 -7.56 -3.03 -34.69
CA THR A 75 -8.55 -2.66 -35.72
C THR A 75 -7.91 -2.47 -37.11
N THR A 76 -6.73 -1.85 -37.20
CA THR A 76 -6.04 -1.71 -38.50
C THR A 76 -5.62 -3.07 -39.06
N PHE A 77 -5.16 -3.98 -38.20
CA PHE A 77 -4.80 -5.34 -38.57
C PHE A 77 -6.01 -6.10 -39.12
N ALA A 78 -7.18 -6.00 -38.47
CA ALA A 78 -8.41 -6.61 -38.95
C ALA A 78 -8.83 -6.08 -40.33
N ILE A 79 -8.86 -4.75 -40.51
CA ILE A 79 -9.19 -4.14 -41.82
C ILE A 79 -8.18 -4.59 -42.90
N ALA A 80 -6.89 -4.64 -42.59
CA ALA A 80 -5.88 -5.13 -43.52
C ALA A 80 -6.06 -6.62 -43.87
N GLY A 81 -6.46 -7.45 -42.90
CA GLY A 81 -6.78 -8.87 -43.11
C GLY A 81 -7.99 -9.07 -44.04
N ILE A 82 -9.05 -8.27 -43.87
CA ILE A 82 -10.22 -8.26 -44.75
C ILE A 82 -9.83 -7.81 -46.17
N LEU A 83 -9.07 -6.72 -46.30
CA LEU A 83 -8.61 -6.20 -47.59
C LEU A 83 -7.65 -7.15 -48.33
N ALA A 84 -6.93 -8.01 -47.61
CA ALA A 84 -6.10 -9.07 -48.18
C ALA A 84 -6.92 -10.29 -48.67
N GLY A 85 -8.22 -10.36 -48.32
CA GLY A 85 -9.17 -11.35 -48.85
C GLY A 85 -8.65 -12.80 -48.75
N PRO A 86 -8.63 -13.57 -49.86
CA PRO A 86 -8.10 -14.94 -49.91
C PRO A 86 -6.67 -15.14 -49.37
N GLY A 87 -5.88 -14.06 -49.25
CA GLY A 87 -4.57 -14.10 -48.59
C GLY A 87 -4.63 -14.36 -47.08
N THR A 88 -5.79 -14.17 -46.44
CA THR A 88 -5.98 -14.30 -44.97
C THR A 88 -7.23 -15.09 -44.59
N ILE A 89 -8.33 -14.91 -45.33
CA ILE A 89 -9.65 -15.49 -45.05
C ILE A 89 -10.23 -16.18 -46.30
N SER A 90 -10.84 -17.35 -46.11
CA SER A 90 -11.55 -18.11 -47.15
C SER A 90 -13.03 -18.25 -46.79
N ASN A 91 -13.87 -18.45 -47.81
CA ASN A 91 -15.32 -18.64 -47.70
C ASN A 91 -16.08 -17.45 -47.05
N ALA A 92 -15.46 -16.28 -46.97
CA ALA A 92 -16.10 -15.05 -46.47
C ALA A 92 -16.77 -14.25 -47.61
N ASP A 93 -18.10 -14.17 -47.60
CA ASP A 93 -18.86 -13.29 -48.50
C ASP A 93 -19.04 -11.90 -47.87
N ILE A 94 -18.19 -10.94 -48.25
CA ILE A 94 -18.05 -9.64 -47.59
C ILE A 94 -19.01 -8.59 -48.18
N GLU A 95 -19.98 -8.13 -47.38
CA GLU A 95 -20.87 -7.03 -47.74
C GLU A 95 -20.14 -5.68 -47.58
N TRP A 96 -19.49 -5.20 -48.63
CA TRP A 96 -18.62 -4.00 -48.59
C TRP A 96 -19.34 -2.71 -48.12
N SER A 97 -20.65 -2.61 -48.31
CA SER A 97 -21.54 -1.58 -47.72
C SER A 97 -21.46 -1.53 -46.19
N GLN A 98 -21.31 -2.69 -45.54
CA GLN A 98 -21.23 -2.81 -44.08
C GLN A 98 -19.82 -2.59 -43.52
N MET A 99 -18.81 -2.29 -44.34
CA MET A 99 -17.43 -2.07 -43.86
C MET A 99 -17.38 -1.06 -42.69
N GLY A 100 -18.22 -0.02 -42.70
CA GLY A 100 -18.35 0.92 -41.58
C GLY A 100 -18.78 0.26 -40.26
N LYS A 101 -19.74 -0.67 -40.30
CA LYS A 101 -20.19 -1.49 -39.16
C LYS A 101 -19.06 -2.37 -38.65
N GLY A 102 -18.34 -3.06 -39.55
CA GLY A 102 -17.18 -3.88 -39.19
C GLY A 102 -16.07 -3.10 -38.46
N ILE A 103 -15.77 -1.89 -38.93
CA ILE A 103 -14.81 -0.98 -38.26
C ILE A 103 -15.28 -0.58 -36.87
N LEU A 104 -16.56 -0.23 -36.70
CA LEU A 104 -17.13 0.16 -35.40
C LEU A 104 -17.14 -1.01 -34.42
N VAL A 105 -17.51 -2.21 -34.86
CA VAL A 105 -17.45 -3.44 -34.06
C VAL A 105 -16.00 -3.75 -33.65
N ALA A 106 -15.04 -3.67 -34.57
CA ALA A 106 -13.63 -3.89 -34.27
C ALA A 106 -13.06 -2.86 -33.27
N LEU A 107 -13.45 -1.59 -33.36
CA LEU A 107 -13.06 -0.55 -32.40
C LEU A 107 -13.65 -0.81 -31.01
N TYR A 108 -14.94 -1.15 -30.93
CA TYR A 108 -15.61 -1.45 -29.67
C TYR A 108 -15.03 -2.70 -29.00
N PHE A 109 -14.90 -3.81 -29.76
CA PHE A 109 -14.36 -5.07 -29.25
C PHE A 109 -12.93 -4.89 -28.71
N THR A 110 -12.04 -4.27 -29.48
CA THR A 110 -10.64 -4.07 -29.04
C THR A 110 -10.53 -3.11 -27.87
N TRP A 111 -11.38 -2.07 -27.79
CA TRP A 111 -11.47 -1.21 -26.61
C TRP A 111 -11.92 -1.99 -25.38
N HIS A 112 -12.99 -2.78 -25.49
CA HIS A 112 -13.53 -3.57 -24.37
C HIS A 112 -12.52 -4.62 -23.89
N LEU A 113 -11.85 -5.33 -24.80
CA LEU A 113 -10.82 -6.30 -24.45
C LEU A 113 -9.59 -5.63 -23.79
N THR A 114 -9.22 -4.43 -24.23
CA THR A 114 -8.17 -3.61 -23.60
C THR A 114 -8.60 -3.10 -22.22
N LEU A 115 -9.89 -2.79 -22.02
CA LEU A 115 -10.46 -2.40 -20.73
C LEU A 115 -10.40 -3.57 -19.73
N CYS A 116 -10.77 -4.79 -20.14
CA CYS A 116 -10.64 -6.00 -19.31
C CYS A 116 -9.20 -6.23 -18.83
N PHE A 117 -8.22 -6.06 -19.73
CA PHE A 117 -6.80 -6.15 -19.39
C PHE A 117 -6.36 -5.03 -18.42
N ASN A 118 -6.68 -3.77 -18.73
CA ASN A 118 -6.22 -2.62 -17.94
C ASN A 118 -6.84 -2.53 -16.54
N LEU A 119 -8.11 -2.95 -16.37
CA LEU A 119 -8.73 -3.04 -15.04
C LEU A 119 -8.03 -4.08 -14.14
N GLY A 120 -7.55 -5.19 -14.71
CA GLY A 120 -6.76 -6.19 -13.99
C GLY A 120 -5.32 -5.74 -13.72
N ASN A 121 -4.63 -5.22 -14.74
CA ASN A 121 -3.22 -4.82 -14.64
C ASN A 121 -3.02 -3.66 -13.64
N GLN A 122 -3.93 -2.68 -13.59
CA GLN A 122 -3.73 -1.45 -12.80
C GLN A 122 -4.14 -1.59 -11.32
N ARG A 123 -4.81 -2.68 -10.92
CA ARG A 123 -5.33 -2.84 -9.54
C ARG A 123 -4.33 -3.45 -8.54
N GLN A 124 -3.31 -4.16 -9.02
CA GLN A 124 -2.39 -4.88 -8.14
C GLN A 124 -1.54 -3.87 -7.34
N PRO A 125 -1.23 -4.09 -6.04
CA PRO A 125 -0.53 -3.10 -5.22
C PRO A 125 0.81 -2.62 -5.83
N GLN A 126 1.59 -3.55 -6.40
CA GLN A 126 2.83 -3.25 -7.11
C GLN A 126 2.60 -2.35 -8.34
N SER A 127 1.55 -2.61 -9.12
CA SER A 127 1.16 -1.78 -10.26
C SER A 127 0.70 -0.38 -9.85
N VAL A 128 0.04 -0.24 -8.69
CA VAL A 128 -0.38 1.08 -8.17
C VAL A 128 0.85 1.92 -7.79
N ILE A 129 1.89 1.31 -7.23
CA ILE A 129 3.17 1.97 -6.95
C ILE A 129 3.90 2.32 -8.26
N GLU A 130 4.02 1.36 -9.20
CA GLU A 130 4.64 1.57 -10.53
C GLU A 130 3.96 2.72 -11.30
N ASP A 131 2.63 2.70 -11.37
CA ASP A 131 1.84 3.73 -12.05
C ASP A 131 1.78 5.04 -11.26
N GLY A 132 1.92 5.03 -9.93
CA GLY A 132 2.06 6.26 -9.14
C GLY A 132 3.26 7.10 -9.56
N VAL A 133 4.39 6.43 -9.85
CA VAL A 133 5.62 7.07 -10.35
C VAL A 133 5.53 7.36 -11.85
N ASN A 134 5.17 6.35 -12.65
CA ASN A 134 5.27 6.44 -14.11
C ASN A 134 4.07 7.16 -14.76
N LYS A 135 2.87 7.07 -14.18
CA LYS A 135 1.59 7.40 -14.82
C LYS A 135 0.55 7.91 -13.79
N PRO A 136 0.86 8.90 -12.92
CA PRO A 136 0.03 9.30 -11.76
C PRO A 136 -1.39 9.76 -12.10
N TRP A 137 -1.67 10.04 -13.38
CA TRP A 137 -3.01 10.37 -13.90
C TRP A 137 -3.93 9.14 -14.06
N ARG A 138 -3.43 7.91 -13.88
CA ARG A 138 -4.23 6.68 -13.97
C ARG A 138 -5.28 6.62 -12.85
N PRO A 139 -6.45 5.98 -13.08
CA PRO A 139 -7.58 6.06 -12.17
C PRO A 139 -7.33 5.70 -10.70
N ILE A 140 -6.52 4.67 -10.45
CA ILE A 140 -6.29 4.16 -9.09
C ILE A 140 -5.23 5.02 -8.37
N PRO A 141 -4.03 5.30 -8.93
CA PRO A 141 -3.08 6.25 -8.32
C PRO A 141 -3.65 7.67 -8.13
N ALA A 142 -4.56 8.12 -9.01
CA ALA A 142 -5.23 9.41 -8.89
C ALA A 142 -6.41 9.43 -7.89
N GLY A 143 -6.63 8.35 -7.13
CA GLY A 143 -7.71 8.25 -6.14
C GLY A 143 -9.13 8.28 -6.72
N ARG A 144 -9.32 8.06 -8.03
CA ARG A 144 -10.63 8.17 -8.69
C ARG A 144 -11.53 6.95 -8.47
N ILE A 145 -10.94 5.80 -8.18
CA ILE A 145 -11.60 4.50 -8.00
C ILE A 145 -10.69 3.61 -7.15
N SER A 146 -11.26 2.83 -6.23
CA SER A 146 -10.47 1.90 -5.41
C SER A 146 -10.13 0.60 -6.18
N PRO A 147 -9.07 -0.13 -5.80
CA PRO A 147 -8.70 -1.40 -6.42
C PRO A 147 -9.82 -2.45 -6.41
N GLU A 148 -10.62 -2.50 -5.33
CA GLU A 148 -11.71 -3.46 -5.13
C GLU A 148 -12.89 -3.14 -6.06
N LEU A 149 -13.21 -1.85 -6.25
CA LEU A 149 -14.25 -1.43 -7.18
C LEU A 149 -13.79 -1.64 -8.64
N ALA A 150 -12.51 -1.39 -8.94
CA ALA A 150 -11.93 -1.72 -10.24
C ALA A 150 -11.98 -3.23 -10.53
N HIS A 151 -11.75 -4.09 -9.53
CA HIS A 151 -11.91 -5.54 -9.67
C HIS A 151 -13.36 -5.96 -9.98
N LYS A 152 -14.35 -5.39 -9.26
CA LYS A 152 -15.78 -5.63 -9.57
C LYS A 152 -16.11 -5.21 -11.01
N TRP A 153 -15.61 -4.06 -11.46
CA TRP A 153 -15.77 -3.61 -12.84
C TRP A 153 -15.07 -4.54 -13.85
N GLN A 154 -13.91 -5.10 -13.51
CA GLN A 154 -13.20 -6.08 -14.34
C GLN A 154 -14.05 -7.33 -14.58
N LEU A 155 -14.65 -7.89 -13.52
CA LEU A 155 -15.51 -9.08 -13.62
C LEU A 155 -16.77 -8.80 -14.47
N VAL A 156 -17.39 -7.64 -14.29
CA VAL A 156 -18.55 -7.22 -15.11
C VAL A 156 -18.16 -7.03 -16.58
N ALA A 157 -17.02 -6.39 -16.87
CA ALA A 157 -16.52 -6.22 -18.23
C ALA A 157 -16.25 -7.59 -18.89
N ILE A 158 -15.52 -8.47 -18.20
CA ILE A 158 -15.22 -9.84 -18.67
C ILE A 158 -16.50 -10.62 -18.98
N ALA A 159 -17.46 -10.65 -18.06
CA ALA A 159 -18.73 -11.34 -18.25
C ALA A 159 -19.50 -10.75 -19.45
N SER A 160 -19.63 -9.43 -19.53
CA SER A 160 -20.36 -8.76 -20.61
C SER A 160 -19.73 -9.01 -21.98
N LEU A 161 -18.39 -9.02 -22.07
CA LEU A 161 -17.67 -9.28 -23.32
C LEU A 161 -17.78 -10.74 -23.75
N LEU A 162 -17.63 -11.69 -22.83
CA LEU A 162 -17.79 -13.12 -23.14
C LEU A 162 -19.22 -13.45 -23.57
N THR A 163 -20.23 -12.94 -22.88
CA THR A 163 -21.64 -13.10 -23.30
C THR A 163 -21.89 -12.50 -24.68
N LEU A 164 -21.35 -11.31 -24.96
CA LEU A 164 -21.51 -10.66 -26.26
C LEU A 164 -20.81 -11.44 -27.40
N CYS A 165 -19.62 -11.98 -27.15
CA CYS A 165 -18.88 -12.82 -28.12
C CYS A 165 -19.54 -14.17 -28.36
N TYR A 166 -20.09 -14.79 -27.31
CA TYR A 166 -20.84 -16.04 -27.43
C TYR A 166 -22.17 -15.88 -28.17
N THR A 167 -22.87 -14.75 -27.99
CA THR A 167 -24.23 -14.55 -28.55
C THR A 167 -24.29 -13.80 -29.86
N THR A 168 -23.36 -12.89 -30.18
CA THR A 168 -23.51 -11.96 -31.32
C THR A 168 -22.27 -11.70 -32.17
N LEU A 169 -21.08 -11.58 -31.57
CA LEU A 169 -19.86 -11.18 -32.31
C LEU A 169 -19.05 -12.37 -32.86
N GLY A 170 -19.28 -13.57 -32.35
CA GLY A 170 -18.33 -14.67 -32.48
C GLY A 170 -17.05 -14.43 -31.66
N ALA A 171 -16.02 -15.24 -31.92
CA ALA A 171 -14.70 -15.15 -31.28
C ALA A 171 -14.66 -15.39 -29.74
N TRP A 172 -15.61 -16.14 -29.18
CA TRP A 172 -15.61 -16.44 -27.74
C TRP A 172 -14.39 -17.28 -27.31
N GLN A 173 -13.90 -18.18 -28.16
CA GLN A 173 -12.74 -19.04 -27.88
C GLN A 173 -11.45 -18.21 -27.79
N GLU A 174 -11.20 -17.35 -28.78
CA GLU A 174 -10.05 -16.45 -28.80
C GLU A 174 -10.15 -15.42 -27.66
N THR A 175 -11.35 -14.93 -27.34
CA THR A 175 -11.59 -14.04 -26.20
C THR A 175 -11.28 -14.74 -24.87
N ALA A 176 -11.74 -15.98 -24.67
CA ALA A 176 -11.42 -16.78 -23.49
C ALA A 176 -9.91 -17.05 -23.36
N PHE A 177 -9.23 -17.39 -24.45
CA PHE A 177 -7.78 -17.60 -24.45
C PHE A 177 -6.99 -16.30 -24.16
N TYR A 178 -7.44 -15.15 -24.69
CA TYR A 178 -6.86 -13.84 -24.35
C TYR A 178 -7.01 -13.53 -22.85
N LEU A 179 -8.18 -13.80 -22.29
CA LEU A 179 -8.46 -13.60 -20.87
C LEU A 179 -7.66 -14.56 -19.98
N PHE A 180 -7.45 -15.79 -20.42
CA PHE A 180 -6.53 -16.75 -19.77
C PHE A 180 -5.08 -16.25 -19.78
N CYS A 181 -4.58 -15.77 -20.92
CA CYS A 181 -3.25 -15.13 -21.00
C CYS A 181 -3.16 -13.89 -20.09
N THR A 182 -4.23 -13.08 -20.04
CA THR A 182 -4.34 -11.92 -19.15
C THR A 182 -4.31 -12.31 -17.67
N TRP A 183 -4.94 -13.43 -17.31
CA TRP A 183 -4.92 -13.97 -15.95
C TRP A 183 -3.53 -14.52 -15.57
N LEU A 184 -2.85 -15.25 -16.47
CA LEU A 184 -1.46 -15.66 -16.24
C LEU A 184 -0.53 -14.45 -16.07
N TYR A 185 -0.66 -13.46 -16.95
CA TYR A 185 0.15 -12.25 -16.93
C TYR A 185 -0.01 -11.46 -15.62
N ASN A 186 -1.25 -11.19 -15.19
CA ASN A 186 -1.56 -10.39 -14.00
C ASN A 186 -1.57 -11.23 -12.70
N GLU A 187 -2.45 -12.24 -12.59
CA GLU A 187 -2.73 -12.92 -11.31
C GLU A 187 -1.69 -13.99 -10.95
N ARG A 188 -0.90 -14.48 -11.92
CA ARG A 188 0.27 -15.34 -11.66
C ARG A 188 1.60 -14.59 -11.73
N ALA A 189 1.58 -13.26 -11.91
CA ALA A 189 2.75 -12.40 -12.02
C ALA A 189 3.78 -12.82 -13.11
N TRP A 190 3.32 -13.50 -14.17
CA TRP A 190 4.17 -13.84 -15.33
C TRP A 190 4.60 -12.59 -16.11
N GLY A 191 3.90 -11.46 -15.93
CA GLY A 191 4.33 -10.16 -16.43
C GLY A 191 5.57 -9.58 -15.73
N ASP A 192 5.93 -10.08 -14.54
CA ASP A 192 6.85 -9.41 -13.61
C ASP A 192 8.09 -10.24 -13.26
N LYS A 193 7.90 -11.56 -13.08
CA LYS A 193 8.92 -12.46 -12.55
C LYS A 193 9.91 -13.02 -13.57
N SER A 194 9.68 -12.83 -14.88
CA SER A 194 10.55 -13.35 -15.93
C SER A 194 10.31 -12.66 -17.28
N TRP A 195 11.37 -12.09 -17.85
CA TRP A 195 11.33 -11.37 -19.14
C TRP A 195 10.73 -12.22 -20.28
N TRP A 196 11.03 -13.52 -20.32
CA TRP A 196 10.57 -14.41 -21.40
C TRP A 196 9.11 -14.82 -21.23
N GLN A 197 8.62 -14.98 -19.99
CA GLN A 197 7.21 -15.23 -19.70
C GLN A 197 6.38 -13.99 -20.06
N ARG A 198 6.85 -12.81 -19.67
CA ARG A 198 6.29 -11.51 -20.07
C ARG A 198 6.23 -11.38 -21.59
N ALA A 199 7.31 -11.72 -22.30
CA ALA A 199 7.35 -11.66 -23.76
C ALA A 199 6.40 -12.67 -24.42
N LEU A 200 6.32 -13.90 -23.90
CA LEU A 200 5.43 -14.95 -24.38
C LEU A 200 3.95 -14.57 -24.20
N MET A 201 3.56 -14.12 -23.01
CA MET A 201 2.18 -13.70 -22.74
C MET A 201 1.77 -12.48 -23.57
N ASN A 202 2.65 -11.52 -23.80
CA ASN A 202 2.40 -10.42 -24.73
C ASN A 202 2.26 -10.91 -26.18
N ALA A 203 3.10 -11.85 -26.62
CA ALA A 203 3.03 -12.42 -27.97
C ALA A 203 1.72 -13.19 -28.21
N CYS A 204 1.32 -14.03 -27.26
CA CYS A 204 0.02 -14.72 -27.27
C CYS A 204 -1.12 -13.70 -27.23
N GLY A 205 -1.21 -12.87 -26.19
CA GLY A 205 -2.32 -11.93 -26.01
C GLY A 205 -2.51 -10.95 -27.17
N ILE A 206 -1.45 -10.28 -27.63
CA ILE A 206 -1.55 -9.31 -28.74
C ILE A 206 -1.95 -10.02 -30.05
N THR A 207 -1.45 -11.24 -30.30
CA THR A 207 -1.80 -11.99 -31.52
C THR A 207 -3.22 -12.53 -31.46
N THR A 208 -3.65 -13.11 -30.34
CA THR A 208 -5.03 -13.55 -30.14
C THR A 208 -6.02 -12.40 -30.27
N ASN A 209 -5.69 -11.22 -29.72
CA ASN A 209 -6.51 -10.00 -29.89
C ASN A 209 -6.66 -9.65 -31.38
N ARG A 210 -5.60 -9.72 -32.18
CA ARG A 210 -5.66 -9.51 -33.64
C ARG A 210 -6.55 -10.52 -34.37
N VAL A 211 -6.42 -11.81 -34.05
CA VAL A 211 -7.23 -12.89 -34.64
C VAL A 211 -8.70 -12.71 -34.28
N ALA A 212 -9.01 -12.49 -33.01
CA ALA A 212 -10.37 -12.22 -32.53
C ALA A 212 -10.95 -10.95 -33.18
N THR A 213 -10.18 -9.87 -33.27
CA THR A 213 -10.63 -8.61 -33.90
C THR A 213 -10.94 -8.80 -35.38
N LEU A 214 -10.11 -9.57 -36.10
CA LEU A 214 -10.39 -9.93 -37.49
C LEU A 214 -11.68 -10.76 -37.60
N ARG A 215 -11.87 -11.75 -36.72
CA ARG A 215 -13.10 -12.56 -36.71
C ARG A 215 -14.35 -11.72 -36.47
N VAL A 216 -14.43 -10.96 -35.37
CA VAL A 216 -15.62 -10.15 -35.07
C VAL A 216 -15.89 -9.08 -36.14
N ALA A 217 -14.84 -8.58 -36.82
CA ALA A 217 -14.99 -7.63 -37.92
C ALA A 217 -15.59 -8.30 -39.17
N VAL A 218 -15.17 -9.52 -39.53
CA VAL A 218 -15.72 -10.31 -40.65
C VAL A 218 -17.15 -10.75 -40.33
N THR A 219 -17.39 -11.35 -39.16
CA THR A 219 -18.73 -11.78 -38.71
C THR A 219 -19.73 -10.63 -38.69
N ALA A 220 -19.29 -9.39 -38.42
CA ALA A 220 -20.15 -8.22 -38.46
C ALA A 220 -20.56 -7.75 -39.88
N ILE A 221 -19.84 -8.16 -40.94
CA ILE A 221 -20.01 -7.66 -42.32
C ILE A 221 -20.25 -8.76 -43.37
N GLN A 222 -20.25 -10.04 -42.99
CA GLN A 222 -20.57 -11.11 -43.92
C GLN A 222 -22.06 -11.13 -44.27
N ALA A 223 -22.39 -11.39 -45.54
CA ALA A 223 -23.77 -11.40 -46.03
C ALA A 223 -24.53 -12.68 -45.67
N ASN A 224 -23.85 -13.82 -45.68
CA ASN A 224 -24.41 -15.15 -45.39
C ASN A 224 -24.00 -15.62 -44.00
N SER A 225 -24.79 -16.49 -43.37
CA SER A 225 -24.52 -17.03 -42.02
C SER A 225 -23.51 -18.19 -41.98
N GLU A 226 -22.79 -18.47 -43.07
CA GLU A 226 -21.78 -19.54 -43.12
C GLU A 226 -20.49 -19.10 -42.42
N ASP A 227 -19.85 -20.02 -41.68
CA ASP A 227 -18.60 -19.72 -40.99
C ASP A 227 -17.43 -19.60 -41.98
N PHE A 228 -16.75 -18.46 -41.95
CA PHE A 228 -15.52 -18.26 -42.70
C PHE A 228 -14.32 -18.93 -42.01
N GLU A 229 -13.30 -19.29 -42.81
CA GLU A 229 -12.08 -19.92 -42.32
C GLU A 229 -10.84 -19.02 -42.49
N PHE A 230 -9.83 -19.21 -41.64
CA PHE A 230 -8.51 -18.61 -41.84
C PHE A 230 -7.67 -19.49 -42.76
N THR A 231 -7.11 -18.91 -43.83
CA THR A 231 -6.25 -19.68 -44.74
C THR A 231 -4.93 -20.04 -44.09
N ASN A 232 -4.26 -21.08 -44.60
CA ASN A 232 -2.90 -21.45 -44.15
C ASN A 232 -1.92 -20.26 -44.21
N LYS A 233 -2.08 -19.35 -45.19
CA LYS A 233 -1.30 -18.11 -45.30
C LYS A 233 -1.67 -17.09 -44.21
N GLY A 234 -2.94 -16.99 -43.83
CA GLY A 234 -3.39 -16.22 -42.68
C GLY A 234 -2.86 -16.75 -41.34
N LEU A 235 -2.93 -18.07 -41.12
CA LEU A 235 -2.41 -18.72 -39.92
C LEU A 235 -0.89 -18.53 -39.77
N GLY A 236 -0.12 -18.71 -40.85
CA GLY A 236 1.32 -18.42 -40.85
C GLY A 236 1.63 -16.94 -40.59
N TRP A 237 0.78 -16.02 -41.04
CA TRP A 237 0.92 -14.59 -40.75
C TRP A 237 0.68 -14.27 -39.26
N PHE A 238 -0.24 -14.98 -38.59
CA PHE A 238 -0.45 -14.85 -37.15
C PHE A 238 0.78 -15.35 -36.35
N LEU A 239 1.40 -16.46 -36.76
CA LEU A 239 2.65 -16.95 -36.14
C LEU A 239 3.82 -15.97 -36.33
N ILE A 240 3.97 -15.38 -37.52
CA ILE A 240 4.94 -14.31 -37.78
C ILE A 240 4.65 -13.10 -36.88
N CYS A 241 3.39 -12.72 -36.71
CA CYS A 241 3.00 -11.64 -35.81
C CYS A 241 3.36 -11.93 -34.35
N ALA A 242 3.14 -13.16 -33.86
CA ALA A 242 3.51 -13.56 -32.51
C ALA A 242 5.04 -13.51 -32.31
N SER A 243 5.80 -14.06 -33.26
CA SER A 243 7.28 -14.05 -33.23
C SER A 243 7.85 -12.62 -33.28
N LEU A 244 7.25 -11.74 -34.08
CA LEU A 244 7.57 -10.32 -34.13
C LEU A 244 7.30 -9.63 -32.79
N VAL A 245 6.14 -9.88 -32.15
CA VAL A 245 5.85 -9.32 -30.82
C VAL A 245 6.84 -9.85 -29.79
N PHE A 246 7.04 -11.16 -29.71
CA PHE A 246 7.95 -11.82 -28.76
C PHE A 246 9.37 -11.22 -28.77
N THR A 247 9.89 -10.92 -29.97
CA THR A 247 11.25 -10.41 -30.16
C THR A 247 11.40 -8.88 -30.13
N THR A 248 10.29 -8.13 -30.05
CA THR A 248 10.32 -6.64 -30.06
C THR A 248 9.58 -5.97 -28.90
N ILE A 249 8.81 -6.70 -28.09
CA ILE A 249 7.99 -6.15 -27.00
C ILE A 249 8.80 -5.43 -25.92
N GLN A 250 10.03 -5.88 -25.66
CA GLN A 250 10.95 -5.32 -24.66
C GLN A 250 11.32 -3.84 -24.89
N VAL A 251 11.01 -3.28 -26.08
CA VAL A 251 11.09 -1.83 -26.31
C VAL A 251 10.17 -1.01 -25.38
N GLN A 252 9.09 -1.61 -24.86
CA GLN A 252 8.18 -0.93 -23.96
C GLN A 252 8.79 -0.70 -22.58
N ASP A 253 9.64 -1.63 -22.13
CA ASP A 253 10.24 -1.61 -20.79
C ASP A 253 11.33 -0.51 -20.70
N LEU A 254 11.94 -0.12 -21.82
CA LEU A 254 12.98 0.92 -21.90
C LEU A 254 12.57 2.28 -21.29
N ARG A 255 11.28 2.65 -21.33
CA ARG A 255 10.77 3.94 -20.81
C ARG A 255 10.32 3.88 -19.34
N ASP A 256 10.07 2.67 -18.84
CA ASP A 256 9.41 2.39 -17.56
C ASP A 256 10.43 1.84 -16.51
N GLN A 257 11.70 1.68 -16.89
CA GLN A 257 12.85 1.20 -16.08
C GLN A 257 12.92 1.74 -14.63
N GLU A 258 12.63 3.03 -14.41
CA GLU A 258 12.66 3.64 -13.08
C GLU A 258 11.60 3.05 -12.14
N GLY A 259 10.39 2.79 -12.65
CA GLY A 259 9.31 2.15 -11.90
C GLY A 259 9.51 0.65 -11.77
N ASP A 260 9.94 -0.02 -12.85
CA ASP A 260 10.28 -1.45 -12.84
C ASP A 260 11.35 -1.77 -11.78
N LYS A 261 12.33 -0.88 -11.60
CA LYS A 261 13.39 -1.01 -10.59
C LYS A 261 12.90 -0.84 -9.15
N MET A 262 11.86 -0.05 -8.90
CA MET A 262 11.30 0.12 -7.54
C MET A 262 10.53 -1.12 -7.05
N ILE A 263 10.07 -1.97 -7.96
CA ILE A 263 9.32 -3.21 -7.64
C ILE A 263 10.11 -4.50 -7.93
N ASP A 264 11.43 -4.38 -8.15
CA ASP A 264 12.37 -5.48 -8.46
C ASP A 264 11.91 -6.37 -9.65
N ARG A 265 11.42 -5.73 -10.72
CA ARG A 265 10.87 -6.43 -11.89
C ARG A 265 11.96 -6.99 -12.79
N GLN A 266 11.80 -8.22 -13.26
CA GLN A 266 12.73 -8.88 -14.17
C GLN A 266 12.48 -8.50 -15.64
N THR A 267 12.70 -7.23 -16.00
CA THR A 267 12.61 -6.75 -17.39
C THR A 267 13.93 -6.85 -18.14
N PHE A 268 13.85 -6.95 -19.47
CA PHE A 268 15.03 -7.13 -20.34
C PHE A 268 16.10 -6.03 -20.16
N PRO A 269 15.75 -4.72 -20.05
CA PRO A 269 16.71 -3.66 -19.78
C PRO A 269 17.41 -3.77 -18.42
N LEU A 270 16.74 -4.30 -17.39
CA LEU A 270 17.30 -4.43 -16.04
C LEU A 270 18.24 -5.64 -15.92
N ILE A 271 18.00 -6.71 -16.68
CA ILE A 271 18.81 -7.94 -16.66
C ILE A 271 20.04 -7.82 -17.58
N LEU A 272 19.83 -7.40 -18.83
CA LEU A 272 20.88 -7.34 -19.86
C LEU A 272 21.50 -5.95 -20.01
N GLY A 273 20.93 -4.92 -19.39
CA GLY A 273 21.29 -3.53 -19.58
C GLY A 273 20.53 -2.87 -20.74
N ASP A 274 20.42 -1.54 -20.65
CA ASP A 274 19.76 -0.67 -21.64
C ASP A 274 20.37 -0.82 -23.06
N ALA A 275 21.70 -0.72 -23.18
CA ALA A 275 22.35 -0.73 -24.49
C ALA A 275 22.25 -2.09 -25.23
N PRO A 276 22.52 -3.26 -24.61
CA PRO A 276 22.28 -4.56 -25.25
C PRO A 276 20.81 -4.76 -25.63
N THR A 277 19.87 -4.34 -24.79
CA THR A 277 18.43 -4.40 -25.10
C THR A 277 18.10 -3.66 -26.39
N ARG A 278 18.55 -2.40 -26.53
CA ARG A 278 18.31 -1.58 -27.73
C ARG A 278 18.89 -2.23 -28.99
N TRP A 279 20.11 -2.77 -28.93
CA TRP A 279 20.73 -3.44 -30.08
C TRP A 279 20.00 -4.72 -30.50
N ILE A 280 19.59 -5.55 -29.53
CA ILE A 280 18.80 -6.76 -29.79
C ILE A 280 17.45 -6.41 -30.44
N THR A 281 16.73 -5.43 -29.88
CA THR A 281 15.47 -4.96 -30.46
C THR A 281 15.65 -4.33 -31.84
N ALA A 282 16.72 -3.55 -32.07
CA ALA A 282 17.02 -2.94 -33.36
C ALA A 282 17.27 -4.00 -34.43
N GLY A 283 18.07 -5.03 -34.11
CA GLY A 283 18.29 -6.19 -34.97
C GLY A 283 16.98 -6.91 -35.32
N ALA A 284 16.15 -7.20 -34.32
CA ALA A 284 14.84 -7.83 -34.53
C ALA A 284 13.93 -6.98 -35.44
N VAL A 285 13.83 -5.66 -35.23
CA VAL A 285 13.05 -4.75 -36.09
C VAL A 285 13.55 -4.79 -37.53
N MET A 286 14.86 -4.81 -37.77
CA MET A 286 15.42 -4.90 -39.12
C MET A 286 15.14 -6.24 -39.79
N VAL A 287 15.28 -7.35 -39.07
CA VAL A 287 14.96 -8.71 -39.55
C VAL A 287 13.48 -8.79 -39.97
N TRP A 288 12.56 -8.36 -39.11
CA TRP A 288 11.13 -8.39 -39.44
C TRP A 288 10.74 -7.41 -40.55
N SER A 289 11.45 -6.28 -40.68
CA SER A 289 11.27 -5.34 -41.80
C SER A 289 11.58 -5.95 -43.16
N LEU A 290 12.43 -6.99 -43.21
CA LEU A 290 12.71 -7.77 -44.40
C LEU A 290 11.78 -8.99 -44.53
N LEU A 291 11.62 -9.79 -43.47
CA LEU A 291 10.85 -11.04 -43.52
C LEU A 291 9.34 -10.83 -43.75
N CYS A 292 8.72 -9.82 -43.15
CA CYS A 292 7.29 -9.57 -43.31
C CYS A 292 6.87 -9.28 -44.77
N PRO A 293 7.50 -8.35 -45.53
CA PRO A 293 7.12 -8.12 -46.92
C PRO A 293 7.49 -9.30 -47.84
N LEU A 294 8.57 -10.04 -47.55
CA LEU A 294 8.93 -11.26 -48.30
C LEU A 294 7.87 -12.37 -48.14
N TYR A 295 7.34 -12.59 -46.93
CA TYR A 295 6.25 -13.55 -46.70
C TYR A 295 4.99 -13.25 -47.52
N TRP A 296 4.69 -11.97 -47.73
CA TRP A 296 3.57 -11.54 -48.57
C TRP A 296 3.88 -11.60 -50.07
N GLY A 297 5.12 -11.87 -50.48
CA GLY A 297 5.55 -11.92 -51.88
C GLY A 297 5.68 -10.54 -52.52
N LEU A 298 5.94 -9.49 -51.72
CA LEU A 298 6.05 -8.13 -52.24
C LEU A 298 7.35 -7.94 -53.02
N GLY A 299 7.26 -7.26 -54.17
CA GLY A 299 8.44 -6.89 -54.97
C GLY A 299 9.30 -5.83 -54.28
N VAL A 300 10.45 -5.51 -54.88
CA VAL A 300 11.50 -4.63 -54.32
C VAL A 300 10.95 -3.31 -53.72
N VAL A 301 10.05 -2.63 -54.43
CA VAL A 301 9.41 -1.38 -53.98
C VAL A 301 8.52 -1.58 -52.74
N GLY A 302 7.86 -2.74 -52.63
CA GLY A 302 7.06 -3.12 -51.47
C GLY A 302 7.90 -3.45 -50.24
N CYS A 303 9.07 -4.06 -50.43
CA CYS A 303 10.05 -4.30 -49.37
C CYS A 303 10.77 -3.03 -48.90
N ALA A 304 11.04 -2.08 -49.82
CA ALA A 304 11.77 -0.86 -49.50
C ALA A 304 11.08 -0.01 -48.41
N VAL A 305 9.75 0.04 -48.36
CA VAL A 305 9.02 0.86 -47.39
C VAL A 305 9.15 0.33 -45.95
N PRO A 306 8.85 -0.95 -45.63
CA PRO A 306 9.10 -1.52 -44.29
C PRO A 306 10.56 -1.46 -43.86
N ILE A 307 11.51 -1.69 -44.78
CA ILE A 307 12.95 -1.63 -44.49
C ILE A 307 13.37 -0.20 -44.12
N ALA A 308 12.95 0.80 -44.89
CA ALA A 308 13.27 2.20 -44.60
C ALA A 308 12.64 2.68 -43.28
N THR A 309 11.38 2.32 -43.00
CA THR A 309 10.75 2.67 -41.72
C THR A 309 11.37 1.92 -40.54
N GLY A 310 11.72 0.64 -40.71
CA GLY A 310 12.44 -0.14 -39.71
C GLY A 310 13.81 0.45 -39.37
N ALA A 311 14.57 0.87 -40.38
CA ALA A 311 15.86 1.53 -40.21
C ALA A 311 15.74 2.86 -39.44
N ILE A 312 14.71 3.66 -39.74
CA ILE A 312 14.42 4.92 -38.99
C ILE A 312 14.11 4.62 -37.52
N VAL A 313 13.33 3.57 -37.23
CA VAL A 313 12.99 3.17 -35.85
C VAL A 313 14.22 2.67 -35.09
N ALA A 314 15.01 1.79 -35.71
CA ALA A 314 16.25 1.28 -35.16
C ALA A 314 17.24 2.42 -34.87
N ALA A 315 17.46 3.32 -35.83
CA ALA A 315 18.31 4.49 -35.66
C ALA A 315 17.81 5.41 -34.54
N HIS A 316 16.51 5.72 -34.48
CA HIS A 316 15.95 6.58 -33.42
C HIS A 316 16.17 5.97 -32.03
N MET A 317 15.97 4.66 -31.87
CA MET A 317 16.13 3.95 -30.60
C MET A 317 17.58 3.83 -30.13
N LEU A 318 18.54 3.74 -31.06
CA LEU A 318 19.98 3.66 -30.76
C LEU A 318 20.62 5.02 -30.49
N ILE A 319 20.19 6.06 -31.21
CA ILE A 319 20.72 7.43 -31.12
C ILE A 319 20.13 8.19 -29.92
N TYR A 320 18.81 8.11 -29.69
CA TYR A 320 18.15 8.88 -28.63
C TYR A 320 17.84 8.00 -27.41
N ARG A 321 18.48 8.30 -26.27
CA ARG A 321 18.43 7.50 -25.03
C ARG A 321 17.82 8.23 -23.82
N THR A 322 16.91 9.16 -24.05
CA THR A 322 16.20 9.88 -22.98
C THR A 322 14.77 9.34 -22.85
N ARG A 323 14.23 9.28 -21.64
CA ARG A 323 12.88 8.74 -21.34
C ARG A 323 11.74 9.23 -22.26
N GLU A 324 11.71 10.54 -22.58
CA GLU A 324 10.72 11.10 -23.54
C GLU A 324 10.89 10.55 -24.97
N ARG A 325 12.14 10.35 -25.38
CA ARG A 325 12.50 9.77 -26.68
C ARG A 325 12.25 8.27 -26.70
N ASP A 326 12.35 7.56 -25.58
CA ASP A 326 11.99 6.15 -25.49
C ASP A 326 10.48 5.93 -25.55
N GLN A 327 9.68 6.81 -24.95
CA GLN A 327 8.24 6.83 -25.21
C GLN A 327 7.93 7.10 -26.69
N THR A 328 8.76 7.89 -27.38
CA THR A 328 8.66 8.10 -28.83
C THR A 328 9.12 6.87 -29.61
N SER A 329 10.21 6.20 -29.24
CA SER A 329 10.70 4.95 -29.84
C SER A 329 9.68 3.82 -29.72
N PHE A 330 9.05 3.65 -28.55
CA PHE A 330 7.92 2.72 -28.36
C PHE A 330 6.76 3.04 -29.30
N ARG A 331 6.33 4.32 -29.37
CA ARG A 331 5.29 4.75 -30.31
C ARG A 331 5.71 4.56 -31.76
N LEU A 332 7.00 4.67 -32.09
CA LEU A 332 7.55 4.46 -33.43
C LEU A 332 7.62 2.97 -33.80
N VAL A 333 7.99 2.05 -32.90
CA VAL A 333 7.86 0.59 -33.12
C VAL A 333 6.38 0.21 -33.27
N ALA A 334 5.49 0.79 -32.47
CA ALA A 334 4.06 0.59 -32.59
C ALA A 334 3.51 1.17 -33.92
N ALA A 335 3.95 2.36 -34.33
CA ALA A 335 3.53 3.03 -35.56
C ALA A 335 4.21 2.50 -36.83
N TRP A 336 5.36 1.84 -36.74
CA TRP A 336 6.02 1.10 -37.84
C TRP A 336 5.14 -0.05 -38.35
N LYS A 337 4.25 -0.55 -37.49
CA LYS A 337 3.15 -1.46 -37.84
C LYS A 337 2.01 -0.76 -38.63
N ARG A 338 2.18 0.50 -39.05
CA ARG A 338 1.16 1.33 -39.75
C ARG A 338 1.79 2.31 -40.77
N LYS A 339 1.05 2.69 -41.82
CA LYS A 339 1.49 3.70 -42.82
C LYS A 339 0.80 5.05 -42.59
N LYS A 340 1.61 6.05 -42.19
CA LYS A 340 1.44 7.53 -42.20
C LYS A 340 0.48 8.24 -41.21
N SER A 341 0.96 9.42 -40.79
CA SER A 341 0.29 10.59 -40.19
C SER A 341 -0.55 10.41 -38.91
N GLY A 342 0.10 10.58 -37.75
CA GLY A 342 -0.59 10.87 -36.50
C GLY A 342 -1.16 12.31 -36.43
N PRO A 343 -2.16 12.57 -35.57
CA PRO A 343 -2.75 13.90 -35.43
C PRO A 343 -1.73 14.90 -34.88
N LYS A 344 -1.71 16.11 -35.47
CA LYS A 344 -0.96 17.25 -34.92
C LYS A 344 -1.46 17.52 -33.49
N GLY A 345 -0.53 17.73 -32.56
CA GLY A 345 -0.84 18.01 -31.15
C GLY A 345 -1.75 19.24 -30.97
N PRO A 346 -2.28 19.46 -29.74
CA PRO A 346 -3.28 20.49 -29.47
C PRO A 346 -2.89 21.85 -30.06
N ARG A 347 -3.82 22.44 -30.83
CA ARG A 347 -3.60 23.67 -31.61
C ARG A 347 -3.05 24.78 -30.70
N LYS A 348 -2.18 25.66 -31.24
CA LYS A 348 -1.54 26.79 -30.52
C LYS A 348 -2.48 27.48 -29.52
N ARG A 349 -3.70 27.81 -29.94
CA ARG A 349 -4.76 28.43 -29.14
C ARG A 349 -5.09 27.72 -27.81
N THR A 350 -5.02 26.40 -27.75
CA THR A 350 -5.20 25.61 -26.52
C THR A 350 -3.99 25.69 -25.60
N LYS A 351 -2.77 25.71 -26.17
CA LYS A 351 -1.52 25.87 -25.42
C LYS A 351 -1.40 27.31 -24.86
N GLU A 352 -1.86 28.28 -25.64
CA GLU A 352 -1.99 29.70 -25.26
C GLU A 352 -3.03 29.91 -24.15
N ALA A 353 -4.19 29.25 -24.21
CA ALA A 353 -5.20 29.31 -23.14
C ALA A 353 -4.69 28.72 -21.81
N ILE A 354 -3.95 27.59 -21.85
CA ILE A 354 -3.31 27.00 -20.67
C ILE A 354 -2.22 27.93 -20.11
N LEU A 355 -1.40 28.54 -20.98
CA LEU A 355 -0.40 29.53 -20.57
C LEU A 355 -1.01 30.82 -20.03
N GLN A 356 -2.16 31.27 -20.53
CA GLN A 356 -2.91 32.39 -19.96
C GLN A 356 -3.42 32.05 -18.57
N ALA A 357 -4.09 30.90 -18.37
CA ALA A 357 -4.55 30.47 -17.06
C ALA A 357 -3.39 30.37 -16.03
N GLN A 358 -2.24 29.86 -16.44
CA GLN A 358 -1.03 29.78 -15.61
C GLN A 358 -0.37 31.15 -15.35
N ARG A 359 -0.49 32.11 -16.27
CA ARG A 359 0.00 33.49 -16.08
C ARG A 359 -0.91 34.30 -15.15
N SER A 360 -2.23 34.16 -15.28
CA SER A 360 -3.20 34.77 -14.35
C SER A 360 -2.96 34.31 -12.92
N ALA A 361 -2.77 32.99 -12.71
CA ALA A 361 -2.44 32.43 -11.40
C ALA A 361 -1.06 32.84 -10.84
N LYS A 362 -0.13 33.30 -11.69
CA LYS A 362 1.16 33.84 -11.25
C LYS A 362 1.11 35.33 -10.92
N HIS A 363 0.30 36.13 -11.63
CA HIS A 363 0.21 37.58 -11.32
C HIS A 363 -0.43 37.85 -9.95
N THR A 364 -1.49 37.12 -9.57
CA THR A 364 -2.09 37.23 -8.21
C THR A 364 -1.12 36.87 -7.08
N ARG A 365 0.01 36.20 -7.40
CA ARG A 365 1.03 35.76 -6.43
C ARG A 365 2.31 36.62 -6.47
N GLY A 366 2.37 37.64 -7.32
CA GLY A 366 3.55 38.51 -7.51
C GLY A 366 3.53 39.82 -6.73
N ASP A 367 2.35 40.36 -6.40
CA ASP A 367 2.21 41.74 -5.95
C ASP A 367 2.49 41.99 -4.45
N ILE A 368 2.98 40.99 -3.69
CA ILE A 368 3.21 41.10 -2.23
C ILE A 368 4.69 40.95 -1.81
N SER A 369 5.61 40.55 -2.70
CA SER A 369 7.02 40.32 -2.31
C SER A 369 8.05 40.90 -3.30
N ASN A 370 8.24 42.23 -3.23
CA ASN A 370 9.36 42.92 -3.86
C ASN A 370 10.01 43.90 -2.86
N SER A 371 11.00 43.43 -2.10
CA SER A 371 11.97 44.30 -1.39
C SER A 371 13.29 43.56 -1.10
N ASN A 372 14.14 43.50 -2.14
CA ASN A 372 15.62 43.49 -2.19
C ASN A 372 16.47 43.04 -0.98
N GLY A 373 17.42 42.11 -1.24
CA GLY A 373 18.63 41.84 -0.43
C GLY A 373 19.55 40.80 -1.14
N PRO A 374 20.89 40.94 -1.20
CA PRO A 374 21.69 40.25 -2.23
C PRO A 374 22.51 39.02 -1.80
N GLN A 375 22.66 38.10 -2.76
CA GLN A 375 23.77 37.19 -3.11
C GLN A 375 24.93 36.92 -2.11
N SER A 376 25.26 35.63 -1.97
CA SER A 376 26.65 35.13 -1.93
C SER A 376 26.74 33.72 -2.57
N ALA A 377 27.94 33.24 -2.88
CA ALA A 377 28.22 32.07 -3.71
C ALA A 377 29.23 31.09 -3.07
N ALA A 378 29.56 30.00 -3.80
CA ALA A 378 30.61 29.00 -3.51
C ALA A 378 30.30 28.01 -2.34
N GLU A 379 30.78 26.76 -2.29
CA GLU A 379 31.59 25.93 -3.22
C GLU A 379 31.44 24.42 -2.87
N THR A 380 32.06 23.50 -3.63
CA THR A 380 32.04 22.04 -3.37
C THR A 380 33.40 21.36 -3.66
N PRO A 381 33.89 20.48 -2.77
CA PRO A 381 34.78 19.36 -3.13
C PRO A 381 34.26 18.01 -2.55
N GLN A 382 34.06 16.94 -3.32
CA GLN A 382 35.04 15.98 -3.89
C GLN A 382 35.70 15.00 -2.89
N SER A 383 35.87 13.74 -3.33
CA SER A 383 36.22 12.56 -2.52
C SER A 383 37.45 11.78 -3.05
N PRO A 384 38.11 10.93 -2.23
CA PRO A 384 39.25 10.09 -2.65
C PRO A 384 38.91 8.56 -2.81
N PRO A 385 39.82 7.73 -3.38
CA PRO A 385 39.47 6.44 -4.00
C PRO A 385 40.05 5.15 -3.36
N LYS A 386 39.84 4.00 -4.04
CA LYS A 386 40.03 2.59 -3.61
C LYS A 386 41.42 1.98 -3.86
N ASN A 387 41.72 0.90 -3.12
CA ASN A 387 42.57 -0.26 -3.46
C ASN A 387 42.23 -1.43 -2.49
N ALA A 388 42.50 -2.73 -2.71
CA ALA A 388 43.04 -3.50 -3.85
C ALA A 388 42.44 -4.95 -3.84
N SER A 389 43.18 -5.99 -4.28
CA SER A 389 42.85 -7.43 -4.12
C SER A 389 44.10 -8.31 -4.11
N PRO A 390 44.02 -9.55 -3.59
CA PRO A 390 44.66 -10.73 -4.22
C PRO A 390 43.76 -11.98 -4.15
N ARG A 391 44.02 -13.16 -4.76
CA ARG A 391 44.70 -13.68 -5.96
C ARG A 391 44.53 -15.22 -5.88
N ILE A 392 44.40 -15.94 -6.99
CA ILE A 392 44.00 -17.38 -7.04
C ILE A 392 45.23 -18.29 -7.22
N THR A 393 45.14 -19.56 -6.80
CA THR A 393 46.01 -20.69 -7.22
C THR A 393 45.19 -21.93 -7.60
N ASP A 394 45.56 -22.59 -8.69
CA ASP A 394 44.89 -23.76 -9.28
C ASP A 394 45.37 -25.11 -8.72
N SER A 395 44.50 -26.13 -8.79
CA SER A 395 44.85 -27.51 -9.18
C SER A 395 43.58 -28.25 -9.60
N GLY A 396 43.58 -28.97 -10.74
CA GLY A 396 42.38 -29.62 -11.26
C GLY A 396 42.56 -31.09 -11.67
N SER A 397 41.45 -31.78 -11.89
CA SER A 397 41.37 -33.01 -12.68
C SER A 397 39.96 -33.20 -13.26
N SER A 398 39.88 -33.89 -14.40
CA SER A 398 38.74 -33.90 -15.32
C SER A 398 37.76 -35.06 -15.13
N GLN A 399 36.45 -34.80 -15.25
CA GLN A 399 35.50 -35.65 -16.01
C GLN A 399 34.13 -34.97 -16.18
N SER A 400 33.36 -35.41 -17.19
CA SER A 400 32.06 -34.84 -17.61
C SER A 400 31.27 -35.89 -18.42
N PRO A 401 29.96 -35.73 -18.71
CA PRO A 401 28.92 -34.98 -18.00
C PRO A 401 27.62 -35.82 -17.78
N GLN A 402 26.78 -35.50 -16.79
CA GLN A 402 25.35 -35.85 -16.83
C GLN A 402 24.50 -35.01 -15.87
N GLY A 403 23.34 -34.57 -16.34
CA GLY A 403 22.65 -33.37 -15.84
C GLY A 403 21.87 -33.49 -14.53
N ALA A 404 22.00 -32.47 -13.71
CA ALA A 404 20.94 -31.77 -12.99
C ALA A 404 21.44 -30.33 -12.70
N TRP A 405 20.57 -29.32 -12.79
CA TRP A 405 20.93 -27.96 -12.36
C TRP A 405 20.63 -27.81 -10.86
N ASP A 406 21.49 -28.39 -10.03
CA ASP A 406 21.43 -28.15 -8.59
C ASP A 406 21.79 -26.70 -8.30
N ILE A 407 20.89 -26.02 -7.59
CA ILE A 407 21.12 -24.68 -7.06
C ILE A 407 22.13 -24.85 -5.92
N VAL A 408 23.36 -24.39 -6.14
CA VAL A 408 24.38 -24.31 -5.08
C VAL A 408 23.95 -23.24 -4.08
N VAL A 409 23.12 -23.64 -3.12
CA VAL A 409 23.00 -22.96 -1.83
C VAL A 409 24.37 -23.14 -1.17
N ALA A 410 25.09 -22.05 -0.95
CA ALA A 410 26.32 -22.09 -0.19
C ALA A 410 26.00 -22.52 1.25
N GLN A 411 26.28 -23.78 1.60
CA GLN A 411 26.22 -24.25 2.98
C GLN A 411 27.13 -23.38 3.84
N ARG A 412 26.53 -22.64 4.77
CA ARG A 412 27.21 -22.11 5.95
C ARG A 412 26.86 -23.04 7.11
N ASP A 413 27.66 -24.07 7.33
CA ASP A 413 27.45 -25.05 8.41
C ASP A 413 27.75 -24.50 9.83
N ALA A 414 27.66 -23.18 10.02
CA ALA A 414 27.96 -22.49 11.27
C ALA A 414 26.69 -22.29 12.11
N ARG A 415 26.35 -23.32 12.90
CA ARG A 415 25.29 -23.26 13.92
C ARG A 415 25.52 -22.07 14.87
N ILE A 416 24.45 -21.38 15.28
CA ILE A 416 24.53 -20.28 16.25
C ILE A 416 25.07 -20.80 17.59
N PRO A 417 26.13 -20.18 18.18
CA PRO A 417 26.67 -20.60 19.47
C PRO A 417 25.67 -20.47 20.62
N LEU A 418 25.66 -21.44 21.55
CA LEU A 418 24.79 -21.42 22.72
C LEU A 418 24.96 -20.14 23.57
N SER A 419 26.20 -19.64 23.70
CA SER A 419 26.50 -18.36 24.37
C SER A 419 25.78 -17.16 23.76
N SER A 420 25.52 -17.18 22.45
CA SER A 420 24.75 -16.12 21.78
C SER A 420 23.27 -16.21 22.18
N PHE A 421 22.71 -17.41 22.29
CA PHE A 421 21.34 -17.58 22.78
C PHE A 421 21.21 -17.18 24.24
N SER A 422 22.12 -17.62 25.13
CA SER A 422 22.12 -17.20 26.53
C SER A 422 22.12 -15.68 26.69
N TYR A 423 23.00 -14.98 25.95
CA TYR A 423 23.07 -13.52 26.00
C TYR A 423 21.75 -12.84 25.60
N TYR A 424 21.17 -13.20 24.44
CA TYR A 424 19.94 -12.54 23.96
C TYR A 424 18.65 -13.06 24.62
N LEU A 425 18.63 -14.26 25.19
CA LEU A 425 17.51 -14.77 25.99
C LEU A 425 17.48 -14.13 27.39
N ASN A 426 18.63 -13.79 27.97
CA ASN A 426 18.66 -12.99 29.20
C ASN A 426 18.14 -11.57 28.92
N ILE A 427 18.61 -10.89 27.86
CA ILE A 427 18.07 -9.58 27.46
C ILE A 427 16.55 -9.64 27.18
N TYR A 428 16.07 -10.73 26.57
CA TYR A 428 14.63 -10.96 26.41
C TYR A 428 13.91 -11.04 27.77
N ASN A 429 14.43 -11.81 28.72
CA ASN A 429 13.87 -11.93 30.05
C ASN A 429 13.80 -10.57 30.76
N ASP A 430 14.91 -9.83 30.75
CA ASP A 430 15.08 -8.62 31.56
C ASP A 430 14.31 -7.42 30.98
N CYS A 431 14.22 -7.31 29.64
CA CYS A 431 13.64 -6.14 28.97
C CYS A 431 12.28 -6.40 28.30
N LEU A 432 12.02 -7.62 27.82
CA LEU A 432 10.91 -7.90 26.89
C LEU A 432 9.90 -8.94 27.38
N TYR A 433 10.20 -9.74 28.40
CA TYR A 433 9.22 -10.63 29.03
C TYR A 433 8.01 -9.84 29.58
N VAL A 434 8.25 -8.60 30.03
CA VAL A 434 7.21 -7.66 30.48
C VAL A 434 6.23 -7.25 29.37
N VAL A 435 6.61 -7.44 28.11
CA VAL A 435 5.83 -7.15 26.89
C VAL A 435 5.29 -8.44 26.27
N TRP A 436 6.07 -9.53 26.31
CA TRP A 436 5.76 -10.85 25.75
C TRP A 436 5.89 -11.95 26.82
N PRO A 437 4.97 -12.05 27.81
CA PRO A 437 5.10 -12.95 28.96
C PRO A 437 4.75 -14.42 28.64
N VAL A 438 5.32 -14.97 27.57
CA VAL A 438 4.92 -16.25 26.95
C VAL A 438 6.04 -17.28 26.75
N VAL A 439 7.27 -16.99 27.19
CA VAL A 439 8.40 -17.94 27.15
C VAL A 439 9.16 -17.91 28.47
N ASP A 440 9.28 -19.06 29.09
CA ASP A 440 10.23 -19.32 30.18
C ASP A 440 11.65 -19.44 29.60
N HIS A 441 12.53 -18.52 29.98
CA HIS A 441 13.88 -18.44 29.43
C HIS A 441 14.80 -19.53 30.01
N GLU A 442 14.64 -19.91 31.28
CA GLU A 442 15.44 -20.96 31.93
C GLU A 442 15.10 -22.33 31.35
N ALA A 443 13.80 -22.63 31.21
CA ALA A 443 13.34 -23.86 30.60
C ALA A 443 13.78 -23.97 29.12
N LEU A 444 13.77 -22.85 28.38
CA LEU A 444 14.27 -22.82 27.00
C LEU A 444 15.79 -23.06 26.95
N LEU A 445 16.57 -22.43 27.83
CA LEU A 445 18.02 -22.64 27.93
C LEU A 445 18.36 -24.08 28.32
N ALA A 446 17.64 -24.68 29.26
CA ALA A 446 17.80 -26.10 29.61
C ALA A 446 17.58 -27.00 28.38
N ARG A 447 16.54 -26.76 27.58
CA ARG A 447 16.29 -27.53 26.34
C ARG A 447 17.36 -27.34 25.25
N LEU A 448 18.01 -26.17 25.19
CA LEU A 448 19.07 -25.89 24.21
C LEU A 448 20.39 -26.64 24.48
N HIS A 449 20.58 -27.21 25.68
CA HIS A 449 21.74 -28.06 25.97
C HIS A 449 21.68 -29.39 25.19
N ASP A 450 20.50 -29.86 24.79
CA ASP A 450 20.38 -30.93 23.80
C ASP A 450 20.60 -30.37 22.38
N SER A 451 21.76 -30.67 21.81
CA SER A 451 22.10 -30.27 20.45
C SER A 451 21.11 -30.78 19.39
N ASN A 452 20.36 -31.86 19.66
CA ASN A 452 19.40 -32.42 18.71
C ASN A 452 18.01 -31.75 18.77
N ASN A 453 17.74 -30.92 19.78
CA ASN A 453 16.46 -30.25 19.95
C ASN A 453 16.28 -29.07 18.98
N LYS A 454 16.02 -29.41 17.71
CA LYS A 454 15.78 -28.45 16.62
C LYS A 454 14.60 -27.51 16.88
N ILE A 455 13.62 -27.94 17.68
CA ILE A 455 12.43 -27.14 18.02
C ILE A 455 12.81 -26.02 19.00
N ALA A 456 13.48 -26.35 20.10
CA ALA A 456 14.01 -25.35 21.04
C ALA A 456 15.00 -24.40 20.35
N TYR A 457 15.84 -24.93 19.45
CA TYR A 457 16.78 -24.15 18.66
C TYR A 457 16.09 -23.15 17.70
N ALA A 458 15.04 -23.58 16.97
CA ALA A 458 14.27 -22.70 16.10
C ALA A 458 13.57 -21.58 16.90
N LEU A 459 12.95 -21.94 18.04
CA LEU A 459 12.30 -20.98 18.93
C LEU A 459 13.31 -19.97 19.49
N ALA A 460 14.43 -20.42 20.03
CA ALA A 460 15.47 -19.54 20.57
C ALA A 460 16.04 -18.59 19.52
N ALA A 461 16.31 -19.08 18.31
CA ALA A 461 16.78 -18.25 17.19
C ALA A 461 15.72 -17.19 16.79
N SER A 462 14.43 -17.55 16.79
CA SER A 462 13.35 -16.59 16.53
C SER A 462 13.28 -15.49 17.60
N ILE A 463 13.29 -15.86 18.89
CA ILE A 463 13.26 -14.91 20.02
C ILE A 463 14.48 -13.98 19.96
N CYS A 464 15.68 -14.52 19.80
CA CYS A 464 16.90 -13.72 19.74
C CYS A 464 16.89 -12.74 18.54
N SER A 465 16.36 -13.18 17.39
CA SER A 465 16.17 -12.28 16.24
C SER A 465 15.15 -11.16 16.51
N ALA A 466 14.05 -11.48 17.19
CA ALA A 466 13.01 -10.53 17.58
C ALA A 466 13.54 -9.50 18.59
N THR A 467 14.14 -9.96 19.70
CA THR A 467 14.74 -9.12 20.75
C THR A 467 15.74 -8.11 20.18
N ARG A 468 16.64 -8.56 19.32
CA ARG A 468 17.64 -7.69 18.68
C ARG A 468 17.03 -6.68 17.71
N ALA A 469 16.00 -7.06 16.95
CA ALA A 469 15.32 -6.14 16.04
C ALA A 469 14.41 -5.14 16.77
N GLN A 470 13.82 -5.56 17.90
CA GLN A 470 12.98 -4.76 18.78
C GLN A 470 13.79 -3.65 19.46
N LEU A 471 14.88 -4.02 20.12
CA LEU A 471 15.77 -3.11 20.87
C LEU A 471 16.85 -2.44 20.01
N GLN A 472 16.90 -2.76 18.72
CA GLN A 472 17.87 -2.22 17.74
C GLN A 472 19.34 -2.33 18.19
N LEU A 473 19.69 -3.48 18.80
CA LEU A 473 21.00 -3.72 19.40
C LEU A 473 22.14 -3.64 18.36
N SER A 474 23.22 -2.92 18.71
CA SER A 474 24.39 -2.73 17.84
C SER A 474 24.99 -4.06 17.34
N THR A 475 25.63 -4.00 16.17
CA THR A 475 26.33 -5.14 15.55
C THR A 475 27.84 -5.11 15.84
N ASP A 476 28.20 -4.81 17.08
CA ASP A 476 29.60 -4.69 17.50
C ASP A 476 30.24 -6.05 17.77
N GLY A 477 30.84 -6.62 16.72
CA GLY A 477 31.92 -7.62 16.82
C GLY A 477 31.51 -9.09 16.98
N ALA A 478 31.95 -9.92 16.01
CA ALA A 478 32.05 -11.39 16.06
C ALA A 478 30.79 -12.26 16.30
N GLY A 479 29.69 -11.72 16.86
CA GLY A 479 28.44 -12.46 17.02
C GLY A 479 27.69 -12.69 15.69
N PRO A 480 26.72 -13.65 15.64
CA PRO A 480 25.85 -13.81 14.47
C PRO A 480 25.07 -12.52 14.22
N SER A 481 24.72 -12.22 12.97
CA SER A 481 23.83 -11.08 12.66
C SER A 481 22.37 -11.41 13.01
N THR A 482 21.56 -10.36 13.24
CA THR A 482 20.12 -10.52 13.51
C THR A 482 19.39 -11.25 12.37
N PHE A 483 19.82 -11.03 11.12
CA PHE A 483 19.25 -11.69 9.95
C PHE A 483 19.66 -13.17 9.86
N GLU A 484 20.90 -13.52 10.22
CA GLU A 484 21.32 -14.93 10.30
C GLU A 484 20.50 -15.69 11.35
N MET A 485 20.22 -15.08 12.52
CA MET A 485 19.33 -15.68 13.53
C MET A 485 17.91 -15.95 13.00
N ALA A 486 17.33 -14.98 12.29
CA ALA A 486 16.00 -15.16 11.69
C ALA A 486 15.99 -16.21 10.56
N CYS A 487 17.01 -16.21 9.69
CA CYS A 487 17.14 -17.22 8.63
C CYS A 487 17.30 -18.63 9.17
N GLU A 488 18.06 -18.79 10.25
CA GLU A 488 18.30 -20.08 10.89
C GLU A 488 17.04 -20.62 11.59
N ALA A 489 16.27 -19.74 12.24
CA ALA A 489 14.95 -20.07 12.78
C ALA A 489 13.99 -20.54 11.67
N GLU A 490 13.95 -19.84 10.53
CA GLU A 490 13.13 -20.24 9.38
C GLU A 490 13.57 -21.55 8.74
N HIS A 491 14.88 -21.73 8.53
CA HIS A 491 15.43 -22.97 7.98
C HIS A 491 15.11 -24.16 8.89
N SER A 492 15.34 -24.01 10.19
CA SER A 492 15.01 -25.04 11.18
C SER A 492 13.52 -25.35 11.20
N ARG A 493 12.65 -24.32 11.17
CA ARG A 493 11.18 -24.47 11.17
C ARG A 493 10.66 -25.22 9.94
N LEU A 494 11.22 -25.00 8.76
CA LEU A 494 10.82 -25.68 7.52
C LEU A 494 11.19 -27.18 7.50
N LEU A 495 12.13 -27.62 8.35
CA LEU A 495 12.57 -29.01 8.47
C LEU A 495 11.87 -29.75 9.63
N LEU A 496 10.88 -29.13 10.28
CA LEU A 496 10.17 -29.66 11.44
C LEU A 496 8.72 -30.00 11.11
N ASP A 497 8.38 -31.28 11.25
CA ASP A 497 6.99 -31.72 11.40
C ASP A 497 6.67 -31.73 12.91
N TYR A 498 5.77 -30.86 13.35
CA TYR A 498 5.53 -30.60 14.78
C TYR A 498 4.59 -31.66 15.38
N PRO A 499 5.05 -32.49 16.35
CA PRO A 499 4.14 -33.34 17.12
C PRO A 499 3.10 -32.49 17.85
N LYS A 500 1.89 -33.03 18.06
CA LYS A 500 0.77 -32.29 18.68
C LYS A 500 1.13 -31.55 19.98
N HIS A 501 2.02 -32.12 20.80
CA HIS A 501 2.46 -31.56 22.07
C HIS A 501 3.52 -30.44 21.96
N LEU A 502 4.10 -30.20 20.78
CA LEU A 502 5.11 -29.16 20.51
C LEU A 502 4.63 -28.10 19.51
N ILE A 503 3.35 -28.12 19.12
CA ILE A 503 2.74 -27.09 18.26
C ILE A 503 2.90 -25.69 18.86
N VAL A 504 2.96 -25.57 20.18
CA VAL A 504 3.17 -24.29 20.90
C VAL A 504 4.52 -23.66 20.58
N ASP A 505 5.60 -24.44 20.52
CA ASP A 505 6.92 -23.93 20.12
C ASP A 505 6.89 -23.43 18.66
N GLY A 506 6.21 -24.15 17.77
CA GLY A 506 6.03 -23.75 16.36
C GLY A 506 5.21 -22.45 16.21
N LEU A 507 4.12 -22.32 16.98
CA LEU A 507 3.31 -21.11 17.09
C LEU A 507 4.15 -19.92 17.55
N LEU A 508 4.90 -20.08 18.64
CA LEU A 508 5.75 -19.02 19.21
C LEU A 508 6.90 -18.67 18.25
N THR A 509 7.48 -19.65 17.57
CA THR A 509 8.50 -19.42 16.53
C THR A 509 7.95 -18.54 15.40
N CYS A 510 6.72 -18.81 14.93
CA CYS A 510 6.05 -17.96 13.95
C CYS A 510 5.73 -16.55 14.50
N PHE A 511 5.32 -16.43 15.76
CA PHE A 511 5.05 -15.14 16.42
C PHE A 511 6.31 -14.26 16.52
N PHE A 512 7.44 -14.79 17.01
CA PHE A 512 8.68 -14.01 17.12
C PHE A 512 9.30 -13.70 15.74
N LEU A 513 9.17 -14.60 14.76
CA LEU A 513 9.53 -14.28 13.37
C LEU A 513 8.65 -13.18 12.77
N HIS A 514 7.35 -13.14 13.10
CA HIS A 514 6.46 -12.03 12.74
C HIS A 514 6.99 -10.70 13.30
N VAL A 515 7.34 -10.65 14.60
CA VAL A 515 7.92 -9.45 15.24
C VAL A 515 9.20 -9.01 14.54
N PHE A 516 10.14 -9.92 14.29
CA PHE A 516 11.37 -9.64 13.55
C PHE A 516 11.09 -9.03 12.16
N TYR A 517 10.18 -9.64 11.39
CA TYR A 517 9.86 -9.16 10.05
C TYR A 517 9.02 -7.87 10.05
N SER A 518 8.31 -7.56 11.14
CA SER A 518 7.62 -6.29 11.33
C SER A 518 8.63 -5.17 11.54
N ASN A 519 9.55 -5.36 12.50
CA ASN A 519 10.59 -4.39 12.85
C ASN A 519 11.61 -4.15 11.72
N THR A 520 11.81 -5.12 10.82
CA THR A 520 12.64 -4.96 9.60
C THR A 520 11.86 -4.47 8.37
N GLY A 521 10.59 -4.04 8.54
CA GLY A 521 9.77 -3.44 7.48
C GLY A 521 9.24 -4.42 6.42
N ARG A 522 9.41 -5.74 6.59
CA ARG A 522 8.94 -6.76 5.65
C ARG A 522 7.50 -7.18 5.96
N ILE A 523 6.59 -6.20 5.95
CA ILE A 523 5.20 -6.32 6.45
C ILE A 523 4.46 -7.52 5.86
N THR A 524 4.54 -7.79 4.55
CA THR A 524 3.86 -8.96 3.94
C THR A 524 4.28 -10.29 4.57
N LYS A 525 5.58 -10.46 4.87
CA LYS A 525 6.11 -11.68 5.47
C LYS A 525 5.72 -11.76 6.95
N SER A 526 5.82 -10.64 7.66
CA SER A 526 5.31 -10.48 9.02
C SER A 526 3.83 -10.86 9.14
N THR A 527 2.95 -10.37 8.25
CA THR A 527 1.53 -10.73 8.21
C THR A 527 1.33 -12.24 8.04
N LEU A 528 2.02 -12.87 7.08
CA LEU A 528 1.84 -14.31 6.82
C LEU A 528 2.23 -15.16 8.03
N LEU A 529 3.33 -14.82 8.71
CA LEU A 529 3.79 -15.51 9.92
C LEU A 529 2.84 -15.32 11.11
N LEU A 530 2.23 -14.14 11.25
CA LEU A 530 1.18 -13.91 12.26
C LEU A 530 -0.07 -14.75 11.97
N ARG A 531 -0.51 -14.80 10.71
CA ARG A 531 -1.65 -15.66 10.30
C ARG A 531 -1.32 -17.16 10.49
N GLU A 532 -0.07 -17.56 10.33
CA GLU A 532 0.40 -18.93 10.60
C GLU A 532 0.40 -19.25 12.11
N ALA A 533 0.88 -18.34 12.97
CA ALA A 533 0.77 -18.48 14.43
C ALA A 533 -0.70 -18.58 14.89
N ILE A 534 -1.57 -17.74 14.33
CA ILE A 534 -3.03 -17.78 14.57
C ILE A 534 -3.63 -19.10 14.07
N ALA A 535 -3.18 -19.65 12.94
CA ALA A 535 -3.63 -20.95 12.46
C ALA A 535 -3.26 -22.08 13.43
N TYR A 536 -2.04 -22.07 13.99
CA TYR A 536 -1.66 -23.01 15.07
C TYR A 536 -2.52 -22.83 16.33
N ALA A 537 -2.86 -21.60 16.73
CA ALA A 537 -3.76 -21.35 17.86
C ALA A 537 -5.18 -21.87 17.61
N HIS A 538 -5.69 -21.78 16.38
CA HIS A 538 -6.96 -22.40 15.98
C HIS A 538 -6.88 -23.94 16.00
N ILE A 539 -5.79 -24.54 15.49
CA ILE A 539 -5.58 -26.00 15.48
C ILE A 539 -5.49 -26.57 16.91
N LEU A 540 -4.85 -25.85 17.83
CA LEU A 540 -4.78 -26.21 19.25
C LEU A 540 -6.12 -26.04 19.97
N GLY A 541 -6.99 -25.14 19.51
CA GLY A 541 -8.26 -24.80 20.18
C GLY A 541 -8.16 -23.66 21.20
N LEU A 542 -7.05 -22.91 21.26
CA LEU A 542 -6.79 -21.86 22.28
C LEU A 542 -7.83 -20.72 22.34
N HIS A 543 -8.69 -20.64 21.33
CA HIS A 543 -9.78 -19.67 21.19
C HIS A 543 -11.10 -20.13 21.84
N GLN A 544 -11.19 -21.40 22.25
CA GLN A 544 -12.40 -22.06 22.79
C GLN A 544 -12.21 -22.36 24.27
N ASP A 545 -13.28 -22.20 25.05
CA ASP A 545 -13.35 -22.56 26.47
C ASP A 545 -13.11 -24.06 26.72
N LEU A 546 -13.60 -24.92 25.81
CA LEU A 546 -13.40 -26.36 25.84
C LEU A 546 -11.93 -26.80 25.91
N PHE A 547 -10.97 -26.01 25.42
CA PHE A 547 -9.54 -26.33 25.55
C PHE A 547 -9.05 -26.26 27.01
N TYR A 548 -9.69 -25.46 27.84
CA TYR A 548 -9.23 -25.13 29.20
C TYR A 548 -9.92 -25.97 30.29
N THR A 549 -10.93 -26.77 29.97
CA THR A 549 -11.77 -27.45 30.98
C THR A 549 -11.06 -28.55 31.77
N GLU A 550 -10.00 -29.15 31.22
CA GLU A 550 -9.24 -30.25 31.84
C GLU A 550 -7.81 -29.83 32.26
N LEU A 551 -7.48 -28.55 32.14
CA LEU A 551 -6.15 -28.03 32.47
C LEU A 551 -6.08 -27.58 33.94
N ASP A 552 -4.88 -27.66 34.52
CA ASP A 552 -4.59 -27.02 35.81
C ASP A 552 -4.55 -25.48 35.65
N HIS A 553 -4.55 -24.78 36.78
CA HIS A 553 -4.58 -23.33 36.78
C HIS A 553 -3.34 -22.70 36.13
N SER A 554 -2.15 -23.27 36.32
CA SER A 554 -0.90 -22.73 35.77
C SER A 554 -0.87 -22.87 34.25
N ALA A 555 -1.17 -24.07 33.73
CA ALA A 555 -1.29 -24.29 32.29
C ALA A 555 -2.39 -23.40 31.68
N THR A 556 -3.54 -23.27 32.34
CA THR A 556 -4.63 -22.37 31.91
C THR A 556 -4.14 -20.94 31.73
N GLN A 557 -3.46 -20.37 32.73
CA GLN A 557 -2.93 -19.00 32.64
C GLN A 557 -1.78 -18.86 31.63
N TYR A 558 -0.97 -19.90 31.40
CA TYR A 558 0.04 -19.92 30.33
C TYR A 558 -0.59 -19.86 28.94
N TYR A 559 -1.56 -20.74 28.65
CA TYR A 559 -2.23 -20.77 27.35
C TYR A 559 -3.11 -19.54 27.10
N LEU A 560 -3.74 -18.98 28.14
CA LEU A 560 -4.44 -17.70 28.05
C LEU A 560 -3.48 -16.56 27.68
N ARG A 561 -2.27 -16.50 28.27
CA ARG A 561 -1.26 -15.49 27.87
C ARG A 561 -0.90 -15.57 26.38
N ILE A 562 -0.75 -16.79 25.84
CA ILE A 562 -0.51 -17.01 24.40
C ILE A 562 -1.72 -16.61 23.54
N ALA A 563 -2.93 -16.96 23.94
CA ALA A 563 -4.15 -16.58 23.23
C ALA A 563 -4.33 -15.04 23.21
N TRP A 564 -4.12 -14.39 24.35
CA TRP A 564 -4.26 -12.94 24.49
C TRP A 564 -3.16 -12.15 23.77
N ILE A 565 -1.89 -12.59 23.77
CA ILE A 565 -0.85 -11.88 23.01
C ILE A 565 -1.13 -11.95 21.50
N LEU A 566 -1.62 -13.08 20.99
CA LEU A 566 -2.06 -13.19 19.61
C LEU A 566 -3.29 -12.32 19.31
N PHE A 567 -4.27 -12.26 20.22
CA PHE A 567 -5.47 -11.43 20.07
C PHE A 567 -5.17 -9.94 19.95
N ILE A 568 -4.28 -9.40 20.81
CA ILE A 568 -3.90 -7.99 20.77
C ILE A 568 -2.96 -7.68 19.60
N THR A 569 -2.01 -8.58 19.29
CA THR A 569 -1.07 -8.40 18.17
C THR A 569 -1.81 -8.44 16.83
N ASP A 570 -2.77 -9.35 16.66
CA ASP A 570 -3.62 -9.41 15.46
C ASP A 570 -4.39 -8.10 15.26
N ARG A 571 -5.01 -7.56 16.32
CA ARG A 571 -5.75 -6.28 16.24
C ARG A 571 -4.82 -5.11 15.95
N ALA A 572 -3.71 -4.99 16.67
CA ALA A 572 -2.74 -3.92 16.46
C ALA A 572 -2.20 -3.93 15.01
N HIS A 573 -1.73 -5.09 14.55
CA HIS A 573 -1.20 -5.28 13.19
C HIS A 573 -2.26 -5.07 12.11
N SER A 574 -3.48 -5.54 12.35
CA SER A 574 -4.59 -5.40 11.42
C SER A 574 -5.04 -3.94 11.28
N LEU A 575 -5.12 -3.18 12.39
CA LEU A 575 -5.42 -1.74 12.38
C LEU A 575 -4.30 -0.92 11.73
N GLN A 576 -3.03 -1.23 11.98
CA GLN A 576 -1.90 -0.48 11.43
C GLN A 576 -1.68 -0.68 9.92
N HIS A 577 -2.30 -1.71 9.33
CA HIS A 577 -2.08 -2.10 7.93
C HIS A 577 -3.37 -2.30 7.12
N ASP A 578 -4.51 -1.78 7.61
CA ASP A 578 -5.83 -1.87 6.97
C ASP A 578 -6.24 -3.32 6.58
N LEU A 579 -5.94 -4.29 7.45
CA LEU A 579 -6.30 -5.70 7.29
C LEU A 579 -7.48 -6.07 8.21
N PRO A 580 -8.25 -7.13 7.91
CA PRO A 580 -9.21 -7.68 8.85
C PRO A 580 -8.50 -8.53 9.92
N PRO A 581 -8.85 -8.40 11.22
CA PRO A 581 -8.41 -9.34 12.24
C PRO A 581 -9.06 -10.72 12.00
N THR A 582 -8.33 -11.79 12.32
CA THR A 582 -8.79 -13.18 12.12
C THR A 582 -8.89 -13.98 13.42
N PHE A 583 -8.23 -13.57 14.50
CA PHE A 583 -8.26 -14.28 15.77
C PHE A 583 -9.34 -13.70 16.69
N LYS A 584 -10.36 -14.51 16.95
CA LYS A 584 -11.47 -14.21 17.85
C LYS A 584 -11.43 -15.18 19.01
N LEU A 585 -11.50 -14.66 20.23
CA LEU A 585 -11.60 -15.44 21.46
C LEU A 585 -13.07 -15.63 21.83
N SER A 586 -13.41 -16.77 22.43
CA SER A 586 -14.76 -16.95 23.00
C SER A 586 -15.00 -15.96 24.15
N PRO A 587 -16.18 -15.34 24.27
CA PRO A 587 -16.53 -14.53 25.44
C PRO A 587 -16.68 -15.36 26.74
N THR A 588 -16.66 -16.70 26.64
CA THR A 588 -16.73 -17.65 27.76
C THR A 588 -15.37 -18.17 28.24
N LEU A 589 -14.26 -17.65 27.71
CA LEU A 589 -12.92 -18.06 28.17
C LEU A 589 -12.73 -17.76 29.67
N PRO A 590 -11.92 -18.57 30.38
CA PRO A 590 -11.54 -18.27 31.76
C PRO A 590 -10.80 -16.93 31.86
N GLU A 591 -10.96 -16.24 32.99
CA GLU A 591 -10.35 -14.92 33.20
C GLU A 591 -8.81 -15.02 33.25
N LEU A 592 -8.14 -14.16 32.49
CA LEU A 592 -6.69 -13.98 32.54
C LEU A 592 -6.34 -13.22 33.82
N GLN A 593 -5.68 -13.90 34.75
CA GLN A 593 -5.31 -13.34 36.05
C GLN A 593 -3.88 -12.78 36.01
N PRO A 594 -3.59 -11.72 36.81
CA PRO A 594 -2.22 -11.25 36.95
C PRO A 594 -1.35 -12.34 37.62
N HIS A 595 -0.11 -12.52 37.14
CA HIS A 595 0.87 -13.40 37.77
C HIS A 595 1.12 -12.98 39.22
N GLU A 596 1.34 -13.94 40.12
CA GLU A 596 1.56 -13.67 41.56
C GLU A 596 2.85 -12.88 41.81
N ASP A 597 3.82 -12.98 40.91
CA ASP A 597 5.07 -12.20 40.95
C ASP A 597 4.87 -10.75 40.46
N ALA A 598 4.95 -9.83 41.43
CA ALA A 598 5.37 -8.43 41.27
C ALA A 598 4.78 -7.65 40.07
N GLY A 599 3.45 -7.42 40.07
CA GLY A 599 2.79 -6.37 39.28
C GLY A 599 2.71 -6.58 37.75
N LEU A 600 3.60 -7.39 37.18
CA LEU A 600 3.80 -7.63 35.75
C LEU A 600 2.52 -8.06 35.02
N GLY A 601 1.71 -8.93 35.64
CA GLY A 601 0.46 -9.40 35.05
C GLY A 601 -0.62 -8.32 34.97
N SER A 602 -0.63 -7.35 35.89
CA SER A 602 -1.70 -6.34 35.95
C SER A 602 -1.74 -5.44 34.72
N ALA A 603 -0.56 -5.14 34.15
CA ALA A 603 -0.42 -4.34 32.95
C ALA A 603 -0.92 -5.07 31.71
N PHE A 604 -0.45 -6.32 31.51
CA PHE A 604 -0.84 -7.15 30.38
C PHE A 604 -2.35 -7.41 30.39
N CYS A 605 -2.96 -7.78 31.53
CA CYS A 605 -4.41 -7.89 31.67
C CYS A 605 -5.15 -6.57 31.35
N SER A 606 -4.56 -5.41 31.65
CA SER A 606 -5.16 -4.11 31.32
C SER A 606 -5.09 -3.80 29.82
N LEU A 607 -3.99 -4.16 29.16
CA LEU A 607 -3.84 -4.06 27.71
C LEU A 607 -4.81 -4.99 26.97
N CYS A 608 -4.99 -6.23 27.44
CA CYS A 608 -5.97 -7.17 26.91
C CYS A 608 -7.40 -6.63 27.01
N ARG A 609 -7.79 -6.12 28.19
CA ARG A 609 -9.10 -5.48 28.41
C ARG A 609 -9.31 -4.23 27.55
N LEU A 610 -8.24 -3.46 27.28
CA LEU A 610 -8.29 -2.30 26.39
C LEU A 610 -8.62 -2.70 24.94
N PHE A 611 -7.93 -3.71 24.39
CA PHE A 611 -8.22 -4.23 23.05
C PHE A 611 -9.58 -4.95 22.97
N GLN A 612 -10.00 -5.66 24.02
CA GLN A 612 -11.33 -6.26 24.09
C GLN A 612 -12.43 -5.19 24.06
N ALA A 613 -12.31 -4.15 24.89
CA ALA A 613 -13.25 -3.04 24.90
C ALA A 613 -13.29 -2.29 23.56
N PHE A 614 -12.18 -2.24 22.81
CA PHE A 614 -12.15 -1.71 21.45
C PHE A 614 -12.85 -2.63 20.43
N ASP A 615 -12.70 -3.96 20.55
CA ASP A 615 -13.35 -4.95 19.67
C ASP A 615 -14.88 -4.95 19.85
N ASP A 616 -15.34 -4.96 21.11
CA ASP A 616 -16.76 -4.83 21.49
C ASP A 616 -17.36 -3.50 20.98
N ALA A 617 -16.54 -2.45 20.97
CA ALA A 617 -16.88 -1.11 20.50
C ALA A 617 -16.81 -0.94 18.97
N CYS A 618 -16.28 -1.91 18.22
CA CYS A 618 -16.12 -1.81 16.78
C CYS A 618 -16.68 -3.06 16.06
N PRO A 619 -17.98 -3.38 16.25
CA PRO A 619 -18.58 -4.58 15.68
C PRO A 619 -18.56 -4.53 14.14
N PRO A 620 -18.39 -5.67 13.45
CA PRO A 620 -18.23 -5.71 12.00
C PRO A 620 -19.44 -5.20 11.20
N ASP A 621 -20.61 -5.05 11.84
CA ASP A 621 -21.84 -4.51 11.26
C ASP A 621 -22.11 -3.05 11.70
N ILE A 622 -21.19 -2.12 11.40
CA ILE A 622 -21.44 -0.67 11.52
C ILE A 622 -22.37 -0.19 10.38
N ARG A 623 -23.62 -0.66 10.45
CA ARG A 623 -24.79 -0.23 9.68
C ARG A 623 -25.99 0.12 10.59
N SER A 624 -25.91 -0.13 11.89
CA SER A 624 -26.93 0.28 12.85
C SER A 624 -26.76 1.75 13.23
N LYS A 625 -27.85 2.53 13.13
CA LYS A 625 -27.87 3.97 13.41
C LYS A 625 -27.88 4.22 14.92
N GLN A 626 -26.73 4.35 15.55
CA GLN A 626 -26.65 4.81 16.96
C GLN A 626 -25.79 6.06 17.12
N VAL A 627 -26.47 7.21 17.12
CA VAL A 627 -25.90 8.57 17.23
C VAL A 627 -25.29 8.86 18.63
N GLY A 628 -25.34 7.90 19.57
CA GLY A 628 -24.69 7.98 20.90
C GLY A 628 -23.56 6.96 21.13
N PHE A 629 -23.20 6.17 20.12
CA PHE A 629 -22.29 5.02 20.24
C PHE A 629 -20.90 5.42 20.76
N LEU A 630 -20.32 6.48 20.18
CA LEU A 630 -18.95 6.91 20.46
C LEU A 630 -18.81 7.59 21.82
N GLY A 631 -19.84 8.34 22.23
CA GLY A 631 -19.96 8.88 23.58
C GLY A 631 -19.88 7.78 24.64
N ALA A 632 -20.60 6.67 24.42
CA ALA A 632 -20.55 5.50 25.30
C ALA A 632 -19.18 4.81 25.27
N ILE A 633 -18.52 4.70 24.11
CA ILE A 633 -17.24 3.99 23.98
C ILE A 633 -16.07 4.79 24.57
N SER A 634 -15.89 6.07 24.22
CA SER A 634 -14.81 6.86 24.83
C SER A 634 -15.07 7.13 26.32
N SER A 635 -16.32 7.08 26.77
CA SER A 635 -16.63 7.03 28.20
C SER A 635 -16.25 5.67 28.80
N GLN A 636 -16.52 4.54 28.16
CA GLN A 636 -16.08 3.22 28.64
C GLN A 636 -14.55 3.08 28.71
N LEU A 637 -13.82 3.56 27.70
CA LEU A 637 -12.35 3.61 27.70
C LEU A 637 -11.82 4.45 28.87
N ARG A 638 -12.40 5.63 29.13
CA ARG A 638 -12.04 6.50 30.26
C ARG A 638 -12.48 5.98 31.64
N ALA A 639 -13.64 5.34 31.74
CA ALA A 639 -14.30 5.03 33.02
C ALA A 639 -14.01 3.63 33.57
N ARG A 640 -13.64 2.66 32.72
CA ARG A 640 -13.32 1.29 33.17
C ARG A 640 -11.88 1.11 33.66
N HIS A 641 -10.98 2.03 33.32
CA HIS A 641 -9.55 1.88 33.58
C HIS A 641 -8.94 3.18 34.11
N PRO A 642 -9.00 3.46 35.44
CA PRO A 642 -7.92 4.22 36.05
C PRO A 642 -6.60 3.56 35.65
N LEU A 643 -5.63 4.35 35.18
CA LEU A 643 -4.29 3.83 34.86
C LEU A 643 -3.81 3.01 36.07
N PRO A 644 -3.45 1.73 35.90
CA PRO A 644 -2.98 0.96 37.04
C PRO A 644 -1.72 1.61 37.60
N LEU A 645 -1.50 1.46 38.90
CA LEU A 645 -0.20 1.73 39.52
C LEU A 645 0.78 0.62 39.11
N CYS A 646 1.06 0.52 37.81
CA CYS A 646 2.11 -0.33 37.27
C CYS A 646 3.45 0.27 37.70
N GLU A 647 4.19 -0.41 38.57
CA GLU A 647 5.52 0.03 38.99
C GLU A 647 6.50 0.05 37.81
N ASN A 648 6.36 -0.90 36.88
CA ASN A 648 7.17 -0.99 35.67
C ASN A 648 6.83 0.12 34.65
N GLU A 649 7.83 0.93 34.31
CA GLU A 649 7.69 2.07 33.40
C GLU A 649 7.46 1.67 31.93
N ILE A 650 8.11 0.60 31.46
CA ILE A 650 7.94 0.07 30.09
C ILE A 650 6.46 -0.32 29.89
N GLN A 651 5.87 -0.98 30.88
CA GLN A 651 4.45 -1.35 30.86
C GLN A 651 3.50 -0.16 30.92
N ARG A 652 3.82 0.87 31.74
CA ARG A 652 3.08 2.15 31.76
C ARG A 652 3.09 2.81 30.38
N ALA A 653 4.24 2.84 29.71
CA ALA A 653 4.41 3.46 28.40
C ALA A 653 3.49 2.83 27.33
N ASP A 654 3.42 1.50 27.25
CA ASP A 654 2.56 0.84 26.26
C ASP A 654 1.08 1.12 26.50
N ILE A 655 0.60 1.03 27.75
CA ILE A 655 -0.80 1.29 28.09
C ILE A 655 -1.17 2.75 27.76
N VAL A 656 -0.34 3.72 28.16
CA VAL A 656 -0.59 5.15 27.97
C VAL A 656 -0.66 5.52 26.49
N VAL A 657 0.29 5.04 25.68
CA VAL A 657 0.33 5.34 24.25
C VAL A 657 -0.74 4.56 23.49
N THR A 658 -0.99 3.29 23.85
CA THR A 658 -2.00 2.45 23.18
C THR A 658 -3.42 2.94 23.46
N ASP A 659 -3.76 3.39 24.68
CA ASP A 659 -5.05 4.06 24.97
C ASP A 659 -5.27 5.26 24.06
N SER A 660 -4.26 6.15 24.02
CA SER A 660 -4.32 7.39 23.26
C SER A 660 -4.42 7.13 21.75
N TRP A 661 -3.69 6.12 21.25
CA TRP A 661 -3.75 5.68 19.86
C TRP A 661 -5.11 5.08 19.50
N LEU A 662 -5.62 4.11 20.26
CA LEU A 662 -6.91 3.48 20.00
C LEU A 662 -8.08 4.49 20.07
N ARG A 663 -8.02 5.48 20.97
CA ARG A 663 -8.97 6.61 21.01
C ARG A 663 -8.96 7.42 19.71
N VAL A 664 -7.78 7.71 19.15
CA VAL A 664 -7.64 8.42 17.87
C VAL A 664 -8.12 7.56 16.69
N VAL A 665 -7.78 6.26 16.66
CA VAL A 665 -8.24 5.33 15.62
C VAL A 665 -9.76 5.20 15.61
N LEU A 666 -10.38 5.04 16.79
CA LEU A 666 -11.84 5.02 16.94
C LEU A 666 -12.49 6.32 16.44
N TRP A 667 -11.93 7.48 16.80
CA TRP A 667 -12.41 8.77 16.31
C TRP A 667 -12.30 8.91 14.79
N LYS A 668 -11.25 8.37 14.14
CA LYS A 668 -11.17 8.34 12.67
C LYS A 668 -12.23 7.42 12.06
N ALA A 669 -12.41 6.22 12.61
CA ALA A 669 -13.41 5.27 12.15
C ALA A 669 -14.86 5.81 12.29
N ALA A 670 -15.08 6.71 13.25
CA ALA A 670 -16.34 7.40 13.46
C ALA A 670 -16.70 8.45 12.38
N ILE A 671 -15.72 9.12 11.76
CA ILE A 671 -15.95 10.29 10.88
C ILE A 671 -17.07 10.08 9.84
N PRO A 672 -17.18 8.92 9.14
CA PRO A 672 -18.23 8.70 8.15
C PRO A 672 -19.66 8.60 8.71
N TYR A 673 -19.81 8.47 10.03
CA TYR A 673 -21.06 8.18 10.74
C TYR A 673 -21.56 9.35 11.60
N VAL A 674 -20.88 10.49 11.58
CA VAL A 674 -21.26 11.69 12.33
C VAL A 674 -22.34 12.47 11.56
N ASP A 675 -23.59 12.39 12.03
CA ASP A 675 -24.70 13.17 11.47
C ASP A 675 -24.54 14.67 11.81
N ALA A 676 -24.98 15.57 10.92
CA ALA A 676 -24.92 17.02 11.12
C ALA A 676 -25.80 17.56 12.28
N ASN A 677 -26.47 16.68 13.03
CA ASN A 677 -27.29 16.98 14.20
C ASN A 677 -26.59 16.62 15.54
N THR A 678 -25.30 16.24 15.53
CA THR A 678 -24.52 16.03 16.75
C THR A 678 -24.57 17.26 17.66
N ASP A 679 -24.77 17.04 18.96
CA ASP A 679 -24.76 18.12 19.96
C ASP A 679 -23.38 18.82 19.96
N PRO A 680 -23.31 20.15 19.78
CA PRO A 680 -22.03 20.87 19.82
C PRO A 680 -21.28 20.75 21.17
N ASN A 681 -21.92 20.23 22.22
CA ASN A 681 -21.29 19.91 23.51
C ASN A 681 -20.71 18.49 23.60
N ASP A 682 -20.89 17.62 22.60
CA ASP A 682 -20.32 16.27 22.62
C ASP A 682 -18.80 16.31 22.39
N GLN A 683 -18.06 16.32 23.49
CA GLN A 683 -16.59 16.39 23.51
C GLN A 683 -15.90 15.26 22.73
N ILE A 684 -16.59 14.14 22.50
CA ILE A 684 -16.01 12.92 21.90
C ILE A 684 -16.15 12.94 20.37
N LEU A 685 -17.16 13.65 19.86
CA LEU A 685 -17.38 13.88 18.42
C LEU A 685 -16.86 15.24 17.93
N SER A 686 -16.41 16.11 18.84
CA SER A 686 -15.78 17.38 18.49
C SER A 686 -14.59 17.21 17.55
N VAL A 687 -14.44 18.12 16.60
CA VAL A 687 -13.23 18.28 15.75
C VAL A 687 -11.98 18.48 16.62
N SER A 688 -12.13 18.99 17.85
CA SER A 688 -11.02 19.14 18.81
C SER A 688 -10.62 17.86 19.55
N PHE A 689 -11.33 16.74 19.38
CA PHE A 689 -11.08 15.51 20.15
C PHE A 689 -9.63 14.99 20.04
N PRO A 690 -8.99 14.88 18.85
CA PRO A 690 -7.58 14.47 18.76
C PRO A 690 -6.62 15.39 19.53
N THR A 691 -6.92 16.69 19.59
CA THR A 691 -6.13 17.64 20.40
C THR A 691 -6.28 17.33 21.89
N SER A 692 -7.49 16.99 22.35
CA SER A 692 -7.72 16.60 23.75
C SER A 692 -6.97 15.30 24.10
N VAL A 693 -6.99 14.29 23.23
CA VAL A 693 -6.27 13.02 23.42
C VAL A 693 -4.76 13.27 23.43
N ALA A 694 -4.24 14.09 22.51
CA ALA A 694 -2.83 14.43 22.44
C ALA A 694 -2.35 15.24 23.66
N ARG A 695 -3.21 16.10 24.24
CA ARG A 695 -2.94 16.79 25.51
C ARG A 695 -2.91 15.82 26.71
N ASP A 696 -3.92 14.94 26.80
CA ASP A 696 -3.99 13.87 27.82
C ASP A 696 -2.74 12.98 27.75
N LEU A 697 -2.28 12.66 26.54
CA LEU A 697 -1.08 11.85 26.27
C LEU A 697 0.20 12.59 26.68
N LEU A 698 0.38 13.84 26.24
CA LEU A 698 1.60 14.62 26.52
C LEU A 698 1.84 14.78 28.03
N ALA A 699 0.79 15.03 28.81
CA ALA A 699 0.88 15.14 30.28
C ALA A 699 1.25 13.82 30.98
N LYS A 700 1.06 12.67 30.33
CA LYS A 700 1.50 11.36 30.83
C LYS A 700 2.92 11.02 30.34
N LEU A 701 3.27 11.38 29.11
CA LEU A 701 4.61 11.17 28.53
C LEU A 701 5.71 11.90 29.31
N THR A 702 5.41 13.05 29.92
CA THR A 702 6.35 13.75 30.82
C THR A 702 6.68 13.00 32.12
N THR A 703 6.06 11.84 32.36
CA THR A 703 6.33 10.96 33.52
C THR A 703 7.04 9.66 33.12
N LEU A 704 7.49 9.55 31.86
CA LEU A 704 8.06 8.35 31.27
C LEU A 704 9.44 8.64 30.66
N SER A 705 10.43 7.80 30.93
CA SER A 705 11.75 7.87 30.28
C SER A 705 11.69 7.57 28.77
N SER A 706 12.67 8.08 28.04
CA SER A 706 12.84 7.72 26.61
C SER A 706 13.12 6.23 26.43
N CYS A 707 13.85 5.60 27.35
CA CYS A 707 14.15 4.15 27.34
C CYS A 707 12.87 3.29 27.42
N ALA A 708 11.92 3.66 28.27
CA ALA A 708 10.63 2.97 28.38
C ALA A 708 9.80 3.04 27.09
N LEU A 709 9.92 4.13 26.30
CA LEU A 709 9.29 4.26 24.99
C LEU A 709 10.04 3.48 23.89
N GLU A 710 11.37 3.49 23.91
CA GLU A 710 12.22 2.84 22.91
C GLU A 710 12.18 1.31 22.98
N THR A 711 12.02 0.72 24.17
CA THR A 711 11.88 -0.73 24.37
C THR A 711 10.74 -1.35 23.54
N HIS A 712 9.72 -0.56 23.19
CA HIS A 712 8.59 -0.97 22.34
C HIS A 712 8.85 -0.86 20.82
N GLY A 713 10.04 -0.42 20.43
CA GLY A 713 10.51 -0.44 19.05
C GLY A 713 9.70 0.45 18.08
N PRO A 714 9.80 0.22 16.76
CA PRO A 714 9.15 1.03 15.74
C PRO A 714 7.61 1.10 15.85
N GLY A 715 6.97 0.10 16.47
CA GLY A 715 5.52 0.08 16.68
C GLY A 715 5.03 1.22 17.58
N MET A 716 5.81 1.57 18.62
CA MET A 716 5.52 2.70 19.51
C MET A 716 5.55 4.03 18.76
N MET A 717 6.57 4.21 17.92
CA MET A 717 6.70 5.41 17.09
C MET A 717 5.51 5.59 16.14
N SER A 718 5.04 4.51 15.50
CA SER A 718 3.86 4.56 14.63
C SER A 718 2.60 5.00 15.39
N LYS A 719 2.39 4.50 16.61
CA LYS A 719 1.28 4.92 17.49
C LYS A 719 1.37 6.43 17.82
N LEU A 720 2.54 6.92 18.26
CA LEU A 720 2.78 8.33 18.58
C LEU A 720 2.62 9.25 17.36
N PHE A 721 3.21 8.86 16.21
CA PHE A 721 3.08 9.57 14.95
C PHE A 721 1.61 9.69 14.54
N GLU A 722 0.81 8.64 14.69
CA GLU A 722 -0.60 8.70 14.29
C GLU A 722 -1.41 9.70 15.14
N VAL A 723 -1.15 9.78 16.45
CA VAL A 723 -1.75 10.80 17.33
C VAL A 723 -1.32 12.21 16.88
N ALA A 724 -0.02 12.45 16.69
CA ALA A 724 0.51 13.75 16.26
C ALA A 724 -0.03 14.18 14.88
N ASN A 725 -0.02 13.25 13.91
CA ASN A 725 -0.58 13.44 12.58
C ASN A 725 -2.06 13.86 12.64
N SER A 726 -2.84 13.26 13.55
CA SER A 726 -4.26 13.57 13.68
C SER A 726 -4.53 14.96 14.27
N VAL A 727 -3.62 15.48 15.10
CA VAL A 727 -3.63 16.89 15.53
C VAL A 727 -3.31 17.82 14.34
N ALA A 728 -2.32 17.46 13.51
CA ALA A 728 -2.00 18.23 12.31
C ALA A 728 -3.18 18.27 11.31
N ASP A 729 -3.87 17.14 11.11
CA ASP A 729 -5.06 17.08 10.25
C ASP A 729 -6.22 17.96 10.78
N VAL A 730 -6.37 18.08 12.10
CA VAL A 730 -7.32 19.02 12.72
C VAL A 730 -6.93 20.48 12.48
N ILE A 731 -5.65 20.84 12.67
CA ILE A 731 -5.16 22.21 12.44
C ILE A 731 -5.33 22.63 10.97
N ILE A 732 -5.08 21.73 10.02
CA ILE A 732 -5.24 21.97 8.59
C ILE A 732 -6.72 22.11 8.19
N CYS A 733 -7.61 21.28 8.75
CA CYS A 733 -9.03 21.28 8.40
C CYS A 733 -9.85 22.37 9.11
N ALA A 734 -9.43 22.81 10.29
CA ALA A 734 -10.15 23.78 11.13
C ALA A 734 -9.21 24.80 11.78
N PRO A 735 -8.60 25.72 10.99
CA PRO A 735 -7.61 26.68 11.47
C PRO A 735 -8.15 27.61 12.57
N ASP A 736 -9.44 27.94 12.56
CA ASP A 736 -10.08 28.78 13.58
C ASP A 736 -10.04 28.14 14.99
N LEU A 737 -9.93 26.81 15.07
CA LEU A 737 -9.76 26.07 16.34
C LEU A 737 -8.29 25.95 16.77
N ALA A 738 -7.33 26.34 15.91
CA ALA A 738 -5.90 26.28 16.21
C ALA A 738 -5.37 27.50 16.99
N ASP A 739 -6.08 28.63 16.93
CA ASP A 739 -5.71 29.91 17.56
C ASP A 739 -6.46 30.20 18.89
N VAL A 740 -7.10 29.19 19.48
CA VAL A 740 -7.93 29.36 20.70
C VAL A 740 -7.07 29.54 21.96
N ASP A 741 -7.25 30.68 22.61
CA ASP A 741 -6.76 31.10 23.94
C ASP A 741 -5.25 30.96 24.24
N SER A 742 -4.55 32.09 24.05
CA SER A 742 -3.14 32.35 24.42
C SER A 742 -2.72 32.11 25.90
N ALA A 743 -3.64 31.61 26.74
CA ALA A 743 -3.40 31.30 28.16
C ALA A 743 -3.06 29.82 28.42
N HIS A 744 -3.28 28.91 27.47
CA HIS A 744 -3.10 27.46 27.65
C HIS A 744 -2.29 26.84 26.49
N VAL A 745 -1.79 25.61 26.70
CA VAL A 745 -1.06 24.85 25.67
C VAL A 745 -2.01 24.50 24.51
N GLY A 746 -1.78 25.13 23.36
CA GLY A 746 -2.63 25.05 22.18
C GLY A 746 -2.34 23.83 21.28
N PRO A 747 -3.16 23.58 20.25
CA PRO A 747 -2.96 22.45 19.33
C PRO A 747 -1.60 22.48 18.64
N ARG A 748 -1.13 23.69 18.28
CA ARG A 748 0.19 23.94 17.69
C ARG A 748 1.34 23.56 18.62
N ASP A 749 1.25 23.93 19.90
CA ASP A 749 2.28 23.61 20.90
C ASP A 749 2.36 22.10 21.16
N ILE A 750 1.19 21.43 21.25
CA ILE A 750 1.10 19.97 21.41
C ILE A 750 1.75 19.25 20.21
N LEU A 751 1.46 19.69 18.98
CA LEU A 751 2.07 19.12 17.77
C LEU A 751 3.60 19.32 17.75
N CYS A 752 4.09 20.49 18.14
CA CYS A 752 5.53 20.74 18.26
C CYS A 752 6.19 19.85 19.31
N ALA A 753 5.58 19.70 20.49
CA ALA A 753 6.11 18.86 21.56
C ALA A 753 6.16 17.37 21.17
N LEU A 754 5.06 16.82 20.62
CA LEU A 754 5.02 15.44 20.16
C LEU A 754 6.00 15.18 18.99
N SER A 755 6.11 16.12 18.04
CA SER A 755 7.09 15.99 16.94
C SER A 755 8.53 16.03 17.43
N SER A 756 8.83 16.90 18.40
CA SER A 756 10.17 16.98 19.02
C SER A 756 10.53 15.68 19.75
N LEU A 757 9.59 15.09 20.48
CA LEU A 757 9.75 13.78 21.13
C LEU A 757 9.95 12.66 20.09
N ILE A 758 9.11 12.57 19.07
CA ILE A 758 9.26 11.54 18.02
C ILE A 758 10.62 11.69 17.31
N ALA A 759 11.16 12.90 17.20
CA ALA A 759 12.48 13.15 16.63
C ALA A 759 13.66 12.86 17.59
N SER A 760 13.45 12.79 18.91
CA SER A 760 14.50 12.49 19.88
C SER A 760 14.69 10.99 20.16
N LEU A 761 13.67 10.16 19.91
CA LEU A 761 13.76 8.72 20.11
C LEU A 761 14.70 8.06 19.07
N ARG A 762 15.64 7.23 19.55
CA ARG A 762 16.61 6.49 18.74
C ARG A 762 15.97 5.52 17.75
N THR A 763 14.79 5.00 18.08
CA THR A 763 14.08 3.96 17.31
C THR A 763 13.37 4.49 16.05
N THR A 764 13.90 5.56 15.44
CA THR A 764 13.40 6.25 14.23
C THR A 764 13.56 5.44 12.93
N GLY A 765 13.09 4.19 12.93
CA GLY A 765 13.23 3.21 11.86
C GLY A 765 12.46 3.52 10.56
N ASN A 766 11.64 4.57 10.52
CA ASN A 766 10.94 4.98 9.30
C ASN A 766 11.09 6.50 9.03
N PRO A 767 12.11 6.93 8.25
CA PRO A 767 12.32 8.34 7.93
C PRO A 767 11.18 8.96 7.09
N ALA A 768 10.33 8.15 6.45
CA ALA A 768 9.17 8.66 5.72
C ALA A 768 8.09 9.21 6.68
N LEU A 769 7.91 8.63 7.87
CA LEU A 769 6.96 9.15 8.88
C LEU A 769 7.42 10.52 9.40
N LEU A 770 8.71 10.68 9.71
CA LEU A 770 9.28 11.97 10.09
C LEU A 770 9.18 13.01 8.97
N THR A 771 9.40 12.60 7.72
CA THR A 771 9.29 13.49 6.54
C THR A 771 7.85 13.96 6.38
N LEU A 772 6.87 13.04 6.44
CA LEU A 772 5.44 13.36 6.39
C LEU A 772 4.99 14.25 7.55
N LEU A 773 5.50 14.03 8.77
CA LEU A 773 5.21 14.90 9.92
C LEU A 773 5.75 16.33 9.69
N ARG A 774 6.98 16.46 9.19
CA ARG A 774 7.59 17.75 8.85
C ARG A 774 6.82 18.48 7.74
N GLU A 775 6.43 17.77 6.67
CA GLU A 775 5.58 18.32 5.61
C GLU A 775 4.25 18.86 6.14
N LYS A 776 3.60 18.11 7.05
CA LYS A 776 2.37 18.59 7.71
C LYS A 776 2.61 19.74 8.68
N MET A 777 3.73 19.78 9.40
CA MET A 777 4.09 20.93 10.25
C MET A 777 4.35 22.20 9.43
N MET A 778 4.97 22.09 8.25
CA MET A 778 5.08 23.21 7.30
C MET A 778 3.69 23.67 6.83
N ALA A 779 2.77 22.74 6.52
CA ALA A 779 1.39 23.07 6.17
C ALA A 779 0.62 23.74 7.31
N CYS A 780 0.95 23.43 8.57
CA CYS A 780 0.43 24.10 9.78
C CYS A 780 1.08 25.46 10.09
N ALA A 781 2.02 25.93 9.25
CA ALA A 781 2.80 27.16 9.39
C ALA A 781 3.67 27.24 10.67
N LEU A 782 4.23 26.11 11.12
CA LEU A 782 5.04 26.01 12.35
C LEU A 782 6.56 26.27 12.16
N ASP A 783 7.00 26.49 10.93
CA ASP A 783 8.40 26.31 10.48
C ASP A 783 9.44 27.32 11.01
N GLN A 784 9.06 28.22 11.93
CA GLN A 784 9.99 29.19 12.57
C GLN A 784 9.79 29.37 14.09
N ALA A 785 8.92 28.57 14.72
CA ALA A 785 8.76 28.59 16.17
C ALA A 785 9.70 27.57 16.83
N GLY A 786 10.89 28.01 17.24
CA GLY A 786 11.71 27.24 18.20
C GLY A 786 10.90 26.95 19.48
N PRO A 787 11.16 25.82 20.18
CA PRO A 787 10.28 25.32 21.24
C PRO A 787 10.09 26.34 22.37
N ARG A 788 8.89 26.92 22.47
CA ARG A 788 8.48 27.72 23.64
C ARG A 788 8.19 26.76 24.80
N ARG A 789 9.25 26.47 25.56
CA ARG A 789 9.42 25.37 26.51
C ARG A 789 9.54 24.00 25.83
N VAL A 790 10.78 23.54 25.74
CA VAL A 790 11.07 22.10 25.71
C VAL A 790 10.50 21.50 27.01
N LEU A 791 9.57 20.56 26.90
CA LEU A 791 9.29 19.63 27.98
C LEU A 791 10.48 18.67 28.02
N GLN A 792 11.42 18.92 28.94
CA GLN A 792 12.45 17.93 29.24
C GLN A 792 11.74 16.71 29.84
N ILE A 793 11.87 15.58 29.15
CA ILE A 793 11.75 14.29 29.83
C ILE A 793 12.86 14.25 30.89
N THR A 794 12.57 13.64 32.04
CA THR A 794 13.54 13.46 33.12
C THR A 794 14.54 12.36 32.75
N ASP A 795 15.39 12.66 31.78
CA ASP A 795 16.62 11.90 31.55
C ASP A 795 17.59 12.30 32.67
N VAL A 796 17.68 11.47 33.71
CA VAL A 796 18.79 11.52 34.66
C VAL A 796 20.04 11.06 33.89
N PRO A 797 21.13 11.84 33.84
CA PRO A 797 22.34 11.42 33.14
C PRO A 797 22.96 10.19 33.82
N ASP A 798 23.35 9.19 33.03
CA ASP A 798 23.98 7.93 33.50
C ASP A 798 25.35 8.13 34.21
N ASP A 799 25.90 9.35 34.21
CA ASP A 799 27.22 9.66 34.79
C ASP A 799 27.26 9.59 36.34
N ASP A 800 26.12 9.68 37.03
CA ASP A 800 26.08 9.68 38.51
C ASP A 800 26.05 8.26 39.14
N LEU A 801 25.99 7.19 38.34
CA LEU A 801 25.99 5.78 38.82
C LEU A 801 27.37 5.09 38.83
N GLN A 802 28.47 5.83 38.65
CA GLN A 802 29.85 5.29 38.74
C GLN A 802 30.73 5.92 39.84
N ALA A 803 30.14 6.69 40.76
CA ALA A 803 30.91 7.43 41.79
C ALA A 803 30.81 6.86 43.23
N GLU A 804 29.86 5.96 43.53
CA GLU A 804 29.66 5.40 44.87
C GLU A 804 29.81 3.87 44.92
N ASP A 805 30.99 3.33 44.59
CA ASP A 805 31.35 1.95 45.00
C ASP A 805 32.87 1.65 45.03
N ILE A 806 33.70 2.61 45.45
CA ILE A 806 35.10 2.36 45.84
C ILE A 806 35.47 3.18 47.09
N ASN A 807 35.02 2.74 48.27
CA ASN A 807 35.69 3.00 49.57
C ASN A 807 34.97 2.26 50.73
N LEU A 808 35.45 1.05 51.05
CA LEU A 808 35.27 0.27 52.31
C LEU A 808 36.00 -1.07 52.07
N VAL A 809 37.33 -1.13 52.14
CA VAL A 809 38.17 -1.38 53.35
C VAL A 809 38.14 -2.86 53.79
N ASP A 810 39.36 -3.42 53.79
CA ASP A 810 39.84 -4.76 54.22
C ASP A 810 39.45 -6.01 53.40
#